data_AF-A0A1Y1K6X9-F1
#
_entry.id   AF-A0A1Y1K6X9-F1
#
_cell.length_a   1.000
_cell.length_b   1.000
_cell.length_c   1.000
_cell.angle_alpha   90.00
_cell.angle_beta   90.00
_cell.angle_gamma   90.00
#
_symmetry.space_group_name_H-M   'P 1'
#
loop_
_entity.id
_entity.type
_entity.pdbx_description
1 polymer ?
#
loop_
_entity_poly.entity_id
_entity_poly.type
_entity_poly.pdbx_seq_one_letter_code
_entity_poly.pdbx_strand_id
1 'polypeptide(L)'
;ALSLAFALIKPESKWTTEDVDEILIQTEPYYKECVAKLKSGNKFRDGKLLVDELNRKCALEGTEINFDIEECAVNGLIDAKDYDDTLNLKSGIATFFRDNNSAIVTARSVSVAIWKKDQAFYYYDSHSRDEKGMINGYGTACVMRFSNMDDLALSIEANLQPGQNNSFNIGRVTVSVWEMEAGGVSRPPLNNYAELSPHSAILRSVFSERSGIFKLNAGKQTIPMCLVAMAMMKIYPASIWSQDIVEEVLKIGDRLFTDTMVARERRTDLTPEEDVDEVYAENCLREFHIGTNKFVMNFGGPLVGNFEQNFWPQIKAFYQRAPASDNDEFELLITSNLYNVATWFDGNVYYLFDPKPRDQFGQVFGKEEWSAKVDVPEDEEGGGDDPKFVSEMAKKKLGGGDELPEVEIVKHSPSYWKRKETDGAACVVWFTSADKLIEHVYENTPPNRREALDFKMFPITVVNRPDLKNVFNSKTAREDNYSGDWYAFKEIDRGLWILRGTTDNSDEMFPPKNRGRQSLAMCYAALAYAKRYVINKFKSGTVNDILKYGDRLYTATRKRRYQELRANKELGLSAEEIETIMNGQTFGVEDVERVFCIGLDQMTVELHQDAVTGDIYAEGSKDVADVRRALEEFFKDHRFGIIACKNLTCAIWKGVKIYYMFDSNSRGPCG
;
A
#
# COMPACT_ATOMS: atom_id res chain seq x y z
N ALA A 1 -6.56 -18.84 -12.00
CA ALA A 1 -5.33 -18.08 -11.65
C ALA A 1 -4.56 -17.69 -12.89
N LEU A 2 -4.07 -18.64 -13.71
CA LEU A 2 -3.27 -18.30 -14.91
C LEU A 2 -3.99 -17.40 -15.93
N SER A 3 -5.30 -17.52 -16.11
CA SER A 3 -6.06 -16.58 -16.96
C SER A 3 -6.01 -15.13 -16.47
N LEU A 4 -5.99 -14.90 -15.14
CA LEU A 4 -5.80 -13.58 -14.57
C LEU A 4 -4.39 -13.04 -14.84
N ALA A 5 -3.38 -13.91 -14.81
CA ALA A 5 -2.01 -13.55 -15.18
C ALA A 5 -1.87 -13.23 -16.66
N PHE A 6 -2.49 -14.02 -17.52
CA PHE A 6 -2.55 -13.77 -18.96
C PHE A 6 -3.17 -12.40 -19.28
N ALA A 7 -4.20 -12.00 -18.52
CA ALA A 7 -4.89 -10.71 -18.69
C ALA A 7 -4.01 -9.50 -18.33
N LEU A 8 -2.96 -9.71 -17.53
CA LEU A 8 -1.95 -8.71 -17.18
C LEU A 8 -0.87 -8.58 -18.26
N ILE A 9 -0.48 -9.69 -18.91
CA ILE A 9 0.57 -9.73 -19.94
C ILE A 9 0.01 -9.30 -21.30
N LYS A 10 -1.19 -9.75 -21.65
CA LYS A 10 -1.82 -9.51 -22.95
C LYS A 10 -3.25 -8.96 -22.76
N PRO A 11 -3.56 -7.77 -23.32
CA PRO A 11 -4.91 -7.22 -23.27
C PRO A 11 -5.96 -8.18 -23.85
N GLU A 12 -7.09 -8.31 -23.17
CA GLU A 12 -8.21 -9.19 -23.48
C GLU A 12 -8.77 -8.95 -24.89
N SER A 13 -8.73 -7.69 -25.34
CA SER A 13 -9.12 -7.29 -26.70
C SER A 13 -8.28 -7.93 -27.81
N LYS A 14 -7.13 -8.50 -27.47
CA LYS A 14 -6.22 -9.19 -28.39
C LYS A 14 -6.21 -10.71 -28.19
N TRP A 15 -7.03 -11.25 -27.29
CA TRP A 15 -7.11 -12.68 -27.08
C TRP A 15 -7.74 -13.37 -28.28
N THR A 16 -7.19 -14.53 -28.60
CA THR A 16 -7.56 -15.43 -29.69
C THR A 16 -7.87 -16.82 -29.11
N THR A 17 -8.35 -17.74 -29.94
CA THR A 17 -8.55 -19.13 -29.50
C THR A 17 -7.25 -19.75 -28.99
N GLU A 18 -6.15 -19.44 -29.67
CA GLU A 18 -4.81 -19.91 -29.30
C GLU A 18 -4.39 -19.43 -27.91
N ASP A 19 -4.78 -18.22 -27.49
CA ASP A 19 -4.48 -17.72 -26.15
C ASP A 19 -5.27 -18.46 -25.07
N VAL A 20 -6.54 -18.79 -25.34
CA VAL A 20 -7.39 -19.57 -24.42
C VAL A 20 -6.84 -21.00 -24.26
N ASP A 21 -6.42 -21.61 -25.36
CA ASP A 21 -5.80 -22.94 -25.35
C ASP A 21 -4.44 -22.93 -24.63
N GLU A 22 -3.62 -21.89 -24.85
CA GLU A 22 -2.33 -21.74 -24.19
C GLU A 22 -2.47 -21.64 -22.67
N ILE A 23 -3.47 -20.91 -22.17
CA ILE A 23 -3.78 -20.86 -20.73
C ILE A 23 -4.00 -22.27 -20.17
N LEU A 24 -4.74 -23.14 -20.88
CA LEU A 24 -4.96 -24.52 -20.44
C LEU A 24 -3.67 -25.35 -20.47
N ILE A 25 -2.87 -25.22 -21.54
CA ILE A 25 -1.61 -25.94 -21.71
C ILE A 25 -0.64 -25.60 -20.58
N GLN A 26 -0.49 -24.31 -20.25
CA GLN A 26 0.39 -23.83 -19.17
C GLN A 26 -0.15 -24.18 -17.77
N THR A 27 -1.45 -24.46 -17.63
CA THR A 27 -2.06 -24.82 -16.34
C THR A 27 -1.61 -26.20 -15.85
N GLU A 28 -1.37 -27.16 -16.75
CA GLU A 28 -1.01 -28.54 -16.36
C GLU A 28 0.35 -28.61 -15.62
N PRO A 29 1.46 -28.00 -16.11
CA PRO A 29 2.70 -27.88 -15.34
C PRO A 29 2.50 -27.19 -13.99
N TYR A 30 1.81 -26.05 -13.98
CA TYR A 30 1.56 -25.28 -12.76
C TYR A 30 0.78 -26.08 -11.72
N TYR A 31 -0.27 -26.80 -12.13
CA TYR A 31 -1.03 -27.69 -11.25
C TYR A 31 -0.14 -28.81 -10.68
N LYS A 32 0.71 -29.44 -11.50
CA LYS A 32 1.65 -30.47 -11.03
C LYS A 32 2.63 -29.94 -9.99
N GLU A 33 3.13 -28.71 -10.17
CA GLU A 33 3.99 -28.06 -9.18
C GLU A 33 3.26 -27.80 -7.86
N CYS A 34 2.01 -27.33 -7.91
CA CYS A 34 1.19 -27.14 -6.71
C CYS A 34 1.00 -28.47 -5.97
N VAL A 35 0.60 -29.52 -6.69
CA VAL A 35 0.42 -30.88 -6.13
C VAL A 35 1.72 -31.42 -5.54
N ALA A 36 2.86 -31.24 -6.21
CA ALA A 36 4.15 -31.70 -5.72
C ALA A 36 4.52 -31.04 -4.38
N LYS A 37 4.33 -29.71 -4.28
CA LYS A 37 4.55 -28.94 -3.04
C LYS A 37 3.64 -29.39 -1.90
N LEU A 38 2.35 -29.61 -2.18
CA LEU A 38 1.39 -30.11 -1.20
C LEU A 38 1.76 -31.51 -0.71
N LYS A 39 2.22 -32.39 -1.61
CA LYS A 39 2.69 -33.74 -1.24
C LYS A 39 3.95 -33.68 -0.38
N SER A 40 4.94 -32.86 -0.74
CA SER A 40 6.15 -32.72 0.08
C SER A 40 5.86 -32.14 1.47
N GLY A 41 4.83 -31.31 1.59
CA GLY A 41 4.36 -30.76 2.86
C GLY A 41 3.37 -31.63 3.62
N ASN A 42 3.04 -32.84 3.13
CA ASN A 42 1.98 -33.70 3.67
C ASN A 42 0.60 -33.00 3.83
N LYS A 43 0.33 -32.03 2.94
CA LYS A 43 -0.91 -31.24 2.88
C LYS A 43 -1.85 -31.66 1.75
N PHE A 44 -1.40 -32.46 0.79
CA PHE A 44 -2.24 -32.89 -0.34
C PHE A 44 -3.39 -33.80 0.12
N ARG A 45 -4.64 -33.34 -0.06
CA ARG A 45 -5.85 -34.07 0.36
C ARG A 45 -6.69 -34.57 -0.82
N ASP A 46 -6.91 -33.72 -1.82
CA ASP A 46 -7.79 -33.99 -2.96
C ASP A 46 -7.14 -33.50 -4.27
N GLY A 47 -7.59 -34.00 -5.42
CA GLY A 47 -7.15 -33.52 -6.73
C GLY A 47 -7.77 -32.17 -7.14
N LYS A 48 -8.79 -31.70 -6.43
CA LYS A 48 -9.36 -30.37 -6.57
C LYS A 48 -8.68 -29.45 -5.58
N LEU A 49 -7.81 -28.58 -6.09
CA LEU A 49 -7.10 -27.63 -5.26
C LEU A 49 -8.01 -26.48 -4.84
N LEU A 50 -7.87 -26.06 -3.58
CA LEU A 50 -8.37 -24.79 -3.08
C LEU A 50 -7.52 -23.63 -3.60
N VAL A 51 -8.00 -22.40 -3.45
CA VAL A 51 -7.32 -21.23 -3.99
C VAL A 51 -6.02 -20.92 -3.24
N ASP A 52 -5.98 -21.19 -1.93
CA ASP A 52 -4.82 -21.03 -1.04
C ASP A 52 -3.75 -22.12 -1.24
N GLU A 53 -4.16 -23.28 -1.77
CA GLU A 53 -3.29 -24.39 -2.15
C GLU A 53 -2.48 -24.13 -3.43
N LEU A 54 -2.80 -23.05 -4.16
CA LEU A 54 -2.08 -22.64 -5.35
C LEU A 54 -0.69 -22.08 -5.02
N ASN A 55 0.28 -22.33 -5.92
CA ASN A 55 1.58 -21.70 -5.82
C ASN A 55 1.47 -20.20 -6.06
N ARG A 56 1.87 -19.41 -5.06
CA ARG A 56 1.85 -17.94 -5.13
C ARG A 56 2.84 -17.34 -6.13
N LYS A 57 3.71 -18.15 -6.75
CA LYS A 57 4.62 -17.75 -7.82
C LYS A 57 4.65 -18.79 -8.93
N CYS A 58 4.77 -18.35 -10.18
CA CYS A 58 5.05 -19.22 -11.32
C CYS A 58 5.66 -18.45 -12.49
N ALA A 59 6.42 -19.14 -13.35
CA ALA A 59 6.84 -18.60 -14.63
C ALA A 59 5.70 -18.68 -15.66
N LEU A 60 5.45 -17.59 -16.39
CA LEU A 60 4.49 -17.53 -17.51
C LEU A 60 5.10 -16.67 -18.63
N GLU A 61 5.26 -17.25 -19.82
CA GLU A 61 5.85 -16.59 -21.00
C GLU A 61 7.20 -15.89 -20.73
N GLY A 62 8.05 -16.50 -19.91
CA GLY A 62 9.36 -15.94 -19.54
C GLY A 62 9.31 -14.81 -18.50
N THR A 63 8.13 -14.54 -17.94
CA THR A 63 7.90 -13.57 -16.87
C THR A 63 7.61 -14.30 -15.57
N GLU A 64 8.17 -13.85 -14.45
CA GLU A 64 7.80 -14.37 -13.14
C GLU A 64 6.49 -13.69 -12.70
N ILE A 65 5.47 -14.51 -12.42
CA ILE A 65 4.16 -14.05 -11.96
C ILE A 65 4.03 -14.33 -10.48
N ASN A 66 3.53 -13.35 -9.75
CA ASN A 66 3.24 -13.42 -8.34
C ASN A 66 1.74 -13.21 -8.08
N PHE A 67 1.15 -14.16 -7.34
CA PHE A 67 -0.25 -14.14 -6.91
C PHE A 67 -0.33 -13.78 -5.43
N ASP A 68 -0.95 -12.64 -5.14
CA ASP A 68 -1.44 -12.35 -3.81
C ASP A 68 -2.87 -12.90 -3.68
N ILE A 69 -3.04 -13.87 -2.78
CA ILE A 69 -4.26 -14.67 -2.62
C ILE A 69 -4.80 -14.49 -1.20
N GLU A 70 -6.06 -14.08 -1.13
CA GLU A 70 -6.89 -14.07 0.07
C GLU A 70 -8.02 -15.07 -0.11
N GLU A 71 -8.01 -16.10 0.73
CA GLU A 71 -9.03 -17.14 0.75
C GLU A 71 -10.29 -16.58 1.42
N CYS A 72 -11.44 -16.65 0.75
CA CYS A 72 -12.73 -16.24 1.34
C CYS A 72 -12.93 -14.73 1.57
N ALA A 73 -12.50 -13.88 0.63
CA ALA A 73 -12.80 -12.45 0.67
C ALA A 73 -14.32 -12.16 0.73
N VAL A 74 -15.14 -12.98 0.08
CA VAL A 74 -16.61 -12.96 0.21
C VAL A 74 -17.16 -14.39 0.14
N ASN A 75 -18.10 -14.74 1.00
CA ASN A 75 -18.84 -16.00 0.95
C ASN A 75 -20.35 -15.80 1.10
N GLY A 76 -21.12 -16.82 0.76
CA GLY A 76 -22.57 -16.78 0.86
C GLY A 76 -23.25 -18.04 0.33
N LEU A 77 -24.54 -17.95 0.09
CA LEU A 77 -25.36 -19.02 -0.50
C LEU A 77 -25.90 -18.57 -1.86
N ILE A 78 -25.73 -19.38 -2.90
CA ILE A 78 -26.07 -19.04 -4.29
C ILE A 78 -27.49 -18.49 -4.40
N ASP A 79 -28.46 -19.14 -3.76
CA ASP A 79 -29.89 -18.84 -3.82
C ASP A 79 -30.44 -18.10 -2.58
N ALA A 80 -29.56 -17.44 -1.80
CA ALA A 80 -30.02 -16.58 -0.71
C ALA A 80 -30.98 -15.51 -1.23
N LYS A 81 -32.01 -15.21 -0.43
CA LYS A 81 -32.98 -14.17 -0.78
C LYS A 81 -32.43 -12.81 -0.41
N ASP A 82 -32.79 -11.78 -1.17
CA ASP A 82 -32.27 -10.42 -0.97
C ASP A 82 -32.55 -9.80 0.42
N TYR A 83 -33.44 -10.39 1.22
CA TYR A 83 -33.76 -9.95 2.58
C TYR A 83 -33.08 -10.78 3.68
N ASP A 84 -32.28 -11.78 3.31
CA ASP A 84 -31.45 -12.55 4.23
C ASP A 84 -30.19 -11.74 4.58
N ASP A 85 -29.65 -11.93 5.79
CA ASP A 85 -28.34 -11.35 6.16
C ASP A 85 -27.19 -12.04 5.39
N THR A 86 -27.49 -13.17 4.75
CA THR A 86 -26.57 -13.95 3.91
C THR A 86 -26.56 -13.45 2.46
N LEU A 87 -25.36 -13.23 1.90
CA LEU A 87 -25.22 -12.78 0.51
C LEU A 87 -25.59 -13.89 -0.49
N ASN A 88 -26.33 -13.53 -1.54
CA ASN A 88 -26.44 -14.34 -2.76
C ASN A 88 -25.27 -14.11 -3.72
N LEU A 89 -25.12 -14.94 -4.75
CA LEU A 89 -23.95 -14.86 -5.64
C LEU A 89 -23.85 -13.48 -6.30
N LYS A 90 -24.98 -12.95 -6.80
CA LYS A 90 -25.05 -11.61 -7.39
C LYS A 90 -24.56 -10.53 -6.42
N SER A 91 -25.11 -10.49 -5.21
CA SER A 91 -24.75 -9.50 -4.18
C SER A 91 -23.33 -9.73 -3.64
N GLY A 92 -22.86 -10.97 -3.63
CA GLY A 92 -21.50 -11.35 -3.28
C GLY A 92 -20.47 -10.81 -4.28
N ILE A 93 -20.71 -11.02 -5.57
CA ILE A 93 -19.87 -10.46 -6.64
C ILE A 93 -19.91 -8.92 -6.61
N ALA A 94 -21.08 -8.33 -6.36
CA ALA A 94 -21.25 -6.87 -6.20
C ALA A 94 -20.45 -6.29 -5.03
N THR A 95 -20.49 -6.98 -3.90
CA THR A 95 -19.74 -6.61 -2.70
C THR A 95 -18.25 -6.74 -2.96
N PHE A 96 -17.82 -7.83 -3.61
CA PHE A 96 -16.42 -8.06 -3.96
C PHE A 96 -15.85 -6.97 -4.87
N PHE A 97 -16.50 -6.66 -6.00
CA PHE A 97 -16.00 -5.69 -6.99
C PHE A 97 -16.12 -4.21 -6.56
N ARG A 98 -16.57 -3.94 -5.34
CA ARG A 98 -16.52 -2.60 -4.75
C ARG A 98 -15.08 -2.16 -4.50
N ASP A 99 -14.29 -3.09 -3.95
CA ASP A 99 -12.95 -2.82 -3.43
C ASP A 99 -11.88 -3.69 -4.12
N ASN A 100 -12.28 -4.61 -5.01
CA ASN A 100 -11.41 -5.56 -5.68
C ASN A 100 -11.64 -5.60 -7.19
N ASN A 101 -10.65 -6.08 -7.96
CA ASN A 101 -10.71 -6.14 -9.42
C ASN A 101 -10.67 -7.55 -10.01
N SER A 102 -10.22 -8.56 -9.28
CA SER A 102 -10.05 -9.93 -9.80
C SER A 102 -10.20 -10.98 -8.72
N ALA A 103 -10.89 -12.08 -9.06
CA ALA A 103 -11.26 -13.13 -8.12
C ALA A 103 -11.25 -14.52 -8.76
N ILE A 104 -11.24 -15.54 -7.91
CA ILE A 104 -11.68 -16.89 -8.24
C ILE A 104 -12.96 -17.16 -7.47
N VAL A 105 -14.04 -17.47 -8.19
CA VAL A 105 -15.32 -17.90 -7.62
C VAL A 105 -15.35 -19.42 -7.61
N THR A 106 -15.57 -20.01 -6.45
CA THR A 106 -15.68 -21.45 -6.26
C THR A 106 -17.05 -21.81 -5.71
N ALA A 107 -17.78 -22.64 -6.43
CA ALA A 107 -19.08 -23.16 -6.02
C ALA A 107 -19.31 -24.54 -6.63
N ARG A 108 -19.86 -25.50 -5.85
CA ARG A 108 -20.20 -26.86 -6.33
C ARG A 108 -19.10 -27.55 -7.16
N SER A 109 -17.84 -27.50 -6.70
CA SER A 109 -16.65 -28.04 -7.40
C SER A 109 -16.29 -27.37 -8.73
N VAL A 110 -16.90 -26.23 -9.05
CA VAL A 110 -16.54 -25.38 -10.19
C VAL A 110 -15.75 -24.19 -9.64
N SER A 111 -14.58 -23.93 -10.22
CA SER A 111 -13.79 -22.73 -9.97
C SER A 111 -13.62 -21.95 -11.27
N VAL A 112 -14.00 -20.68 -11.27
CA VAL A 112 -13.92 -19.78 -12.43
C VAL A 112 -13.20 -18.49 -12.05
N ALA A 113 -12.45 -17.93 -12.99
CA ALA A 113 -11.80 -16.64 -12.77
C ALA A 113 -12.70 -15.51 -13.28
N ILE A 114 -12.85 -14.46 -12.48
CA ILE A 114 -13.58 -13.26 -12.85
C ILE A 114 -12.71 -12.03 -12.65
N TRP A 115 -12.84 -11.03 -13.52
CA TRP A 115 -12.18 -9.75 -13.33
C TRP A 115 -12.95 -8.60 -13.98
N LYS A 116 -12.68 -7.39 -13.51
CA LYS A 116 -13.28 -6.15 -14.00
C LYS A 116 -12.19 -5.26 -14.61
N LYS A 117 -12.40 -4.82 -15.85
CA LYS A 117 -11.49 -3.92 -16.56
C LYS A 117 -12.25 -3.09 -17.59
N ASP A 118 -11.91 -1.81 -17.73
CA ASP A 118 -12.51 -0.91 -18.73
C ASP A 118 -14.05 -0.89 -18.75
N GLN A 119 -14.69 -0.91 -17.57
CA GLN A 119 -16.17 -1.00 -17.41
C GLN A 119 -16.81 -2.29 -17.93
N ALA A 120 -16.01 -3.29 -18.28
CA ALA A 120 -16.48 -4.62 -18.61
C ALA A 120 -16.12 -5.61 -17.49
N PHE A 121 -16.88 -6.69 -17.43
CA PHE A 121 -16.60 -7.82 -16.57
C PHE A 121 -16.26 -9.02 -17.44
N TYR A 122 -15.27 -9.78 -17.01
CA TYR A 122 -14.77 -10.94 -17.74
C TYR A 122 -14.91 -12.18 -16.87
N TYR A 123 -15.12 -13.31 -17.55
CA TYR A 123 -15.36 -14.62 -16.99
C TYR A 123 -14.56 -15.62 -17.79
N TYR A 124 -13.61 -16.29 -17.15
CA TYR A 124 -12.88 -17.40 -17.76
C TYR A 124 -13.31 -18.72 -17.13
N ASP A 125 -13.69 -19.67 -17.98
CA ASP A 125 -14.12 -20.99 -17.58
C ASP A 125 -13.35 -22.05 -18.37
N SER A 126 -12.55 -22.84 -17.65
CA SER A 126 -11.73 -23.91 -18.21
C SER A 126 -12.49 -25.19 -18.53
N HIS A 127 -13.74 -25.31 -18.07
CA HIS A 127 -14.53 -26.52 -18.29
C HIS A 127 -15.14 -26.53 -19.69
N SER A 128 -15.65 -27.67 -20.12
CA SER A 128 -16.28 -27.79 -21.44
C SER A 128 -17.57 -26.95 -21.55
N ARG A 129 -17.53 -25.94 -22.43
CA ARG A 129 -18.62 -25.02 -22.76
C ARG A 129 -18.93 -24.99 -24.24
N ASP A 130 -20.18 -24.72 -24.59
CA ASP A 130 -20.59 -24.49 -25.97
C ASP A 130 -20.30 -23.06 -26.45
N GLU A 131 -20.72 -22.75 -27.68
CA GLU A 131 -20.58 -21.43 -28.32
C GLU A 131 -21.28 -20.28 -27.56
N LYS A 132 -22.14 -20.59 -26.59
CA LYS A 132 -22.85 -19.62 -25.74
C LYS A 132 -22.28 -19.58 -24.32
N GLY A 133 -21.21 -20.31 -24.05
CA GLY A 133 -20.61 -20.40 -22.73
C GLY A 133 -21.40 -21.28 -21.75
N MET A 134 -22.27 -22.17 -22.24
CA MET A 134 -23.10 -23.07 -21.41
C MET A 134 -22.48 -24.46 -21.28
N ILE A 135 -22.75 -25.19 -20.19
CA ILE A 135 -22.25 -26.56 -19.97
C ILE A 135 -22.53 -27.45 -21.18
N ASN A 136 -21.48 -28.07 -21.72
CA ASN A 136 -21.57 -29.04 -22.80
C ASN A 136 -20.53 -30.15 -22.62
N GLY A 137 -20.92 -31.42 -22.71
CA GLY A 137 -20.00 -32.57 -22.54
C GLY A 137 -18.91 -32.69 -23.61
N TYR A 138 -19.03 -31.98 -24.73
CA TYR A 138 -18.06 -31.95 -25.84
C TYR A 138 -17.61 -30.51 -26.17
N GLY A 139 -17.75 -29.60 -25.23
CA GLY A 139 -17.37 -28.20 -25.37
C GLY A 139 -15.89 -27.91 -25.13
N THR A 140 -15.50 -26.65 -25.28
CA THR A 140 -14.14 -26.11 -25.04
C THR A 140 -14.15 -25.12 -23.88
N ALA A 141 -12.98 -24.72 -23.40
CA ALA A 141 -12.88 -23.57 -22.49
C ALA A 141 -13.30 -22.28 -23.22
N CYS A 142 -13.70 -21.27 -22.44
CA CYS A 142 -14.08 -19.98 -23.00
C CYS A 142 -13.75 -18.81 -22.07
N VAL A 143 -13.58 -17.64 -22.67
CA VAL A 143 -13.68 -16.34 -21.99
C VAL A 143 -14.93 -15.63 -22.46
N MET A 144 -15.73 -15.11 -21.53
CA MET A 144 -16.91 -14.29 -21.81
C MET A 144 -16.70 -12.87 -21.29
N ARG A 145 -17.31 -11.91 -21.99
CA ARG A 145 -17.29 -10.48 -21.62
C ARG A 145 -18.72 -9.99 -21.42
N PHE A 146 -18.94 -9.30 -20.32
CA PHE A 146 -20.23 -8.74 -19.92
C PHE A 146 -20.15 -7.24 -19.75
N SER A 147 -21.25 -6.56 -20.08
CA SER A 147 -21.41 -5.10 -19.88
C SER A 147 -21.92 -4.75 -18.48
N ASN A 148 -22.51 -5.72 -17.79
CA ASN A 148 -23.05 -5.57 -16.44
C ASN A 148 -22.80 -6.85 -15.65
N MET A 149 -22.83 -6.70 -14.33
CA MET A 149 -22.49 -7.75 -13.38
C MET A 149 -23.62 -8.76 -13.16
N ASP A 150 -24.86 -8.37 -13.42
CA ASP A 150 -26.02 -9.24 -13.25
C ASP A 150 -25.96 -10.41 -14.23
N ASP A 151 -25.65 -10.12 -15.50
CA ASP A 151 -25.46 -11.14 -16.52
C ASP A 151 -24.27 -12.06 -16.22
N LEU A 152 -23.18 -11.52 -15.67
CA LEU A 152 -22.04 -12.32 -15.21
C LEU A 152 -22.49 -13.33 -14.13
N ALA A 153 -23.20 -12.86 -13.11
CA ALA A 153 -23.66 -13.72 -12.02
C ALA A 153 -24.60 -14.82 -12.54
N LEU A 154 -25.57 -14.44 -13.40
CA LEU A 154 -26.49 -15.39 -14.03
C LEU A 154 -25.77 -16.45 -14.87
N SER A 155 -24.74 -16.06 -15.63
CA SER A 155 -23.93 -16.99 -16.41
C SER A 155 -23.14 -17.98 -15.54
N ILE A 156 -22.64 -17.54 -14.38
CA ILE A 156 -21.98 -18.45 -13.42
C ILE A 156 -23.01 -19.42 -12.86
N GLU A 157 -24.14 -18.93 -12.35
CA GLU A 157 -25.20 -19.75 -11.74
C GLU A 157 -25.73 -20.81 -12.71
N ALA A 158 -25.99 -20.42 -13.96
CA ALA A 158 -26.52 -21.32 -14.98
C ALA A 158 -25.55 -22.46 -15.36
N ASN A 159 -24.26 -22.29 -15.08
CA ASN A 159 -23.21 -23.30 -15.30
C ASN A 159 -22.89 -24.14 -14.05
N LEU A 160 -23.60 -23.94 -12.94
CA LEU A 160 -23.49 -24.81 -11.78
C LEU A 160 -24.44 -26.00 -11.90
N GLN A 161 -23.91 -27.22 -11.76
CA GLN A 161 -24.74 -28.42 -11.73
C GLN A 161 -25.73 -28.39 -10.55
N PRO A 162 -26.91 -29.03 -10.66
CA PRO A 162 -27.81 -29.21 -9.52
C PRO A 162 -27.09 -29.90 -8.36
N GLY A 163 -27.21 -29.35 -7.17
CA GLY A 163 -26.55 -29.88 -5.99
C GLY A 163 -27.18 -29.36 -4.71
N GLN A 164 -27.05 -30.13 -3.63
CA GLN A 164 -27.54 -29.74 -2.30
C GLN A 164 -26.64 -28.70 -1.62
N ASN A 165 -25.37 -28.60 -2.02
CA ASN A 165 -24.49 -27.57 -1.53
C ASN A 165 -24.74 -26.27 -2.30
N ASN A 166 -25.22 -25.25 -1.59
CA ASN A 166 -25.47 -23.92 -2.14
C ASN A 166 -24.40 -22.90 -1.73
N SER A 167 -23.36 -23.29 -1.01
CA SER A 167 -22.32 -22.32 -0.66
C SER A 167 -21.50 -21.91 -1.88
N PHE A 168 -21.14 -20.63 -1.93
CA PHE A 168 -20.11 -20.11 -2.82
C PHE A 168 -19.03 -19.41 -2.00
N ASN A 169 -17.82 -19.39 -2.56
CA ASN A 169 -16.68 -18.69 -2.04
C ASN A 169 -16.06 -17.82 -3.14
N ILE A 170 -15.69 -16.59 -2.81
CA ILE A 170 -14.97 -15.67 -3.69
C ILE A 170 -13.62 -15.39 -3.05
N GLY A 171 -12.55 -15.95 -3.61
CA GLY A 171 -11.18 -15.65 -3.21
C GLY A 171 -10.63 -14.48 -4.01
N ARG A 172 -10.04 -13.49 -3.35
CA ARG A 172 -9.33 -12.39 -4.04
C ARG A 172 -8.02 -12.92 -4.58
N VAL A 173 -7.75 -12.63 -5.85
CA VAL A 173 -6.47 -12.96 -6.48
C VAL A 173 -5.96 -11.74 -7.19
N THR A 174 -4.93 -11.11 -6.62
CA THR A 174 -4.21 -9.99 -7.25
C THR A 174 -2.97 -10.53 -7.93
N VAL A 175 -2.75 -10.15 -9.18
CA VAL A 175 -1.62 -10.62 -9.96
C VAL A 175 -0.62 -9.49 -10.16
N SER A 176 0.65 -9.80 -9.99
CA SER A 176 1.76 -8.86 -10.21
C SER A 176 2.86 -9.55 -11.01
N VAL A 177 3.51 -8.79 -11.88
CA VAL A 177 4.72 -9.22 -12.60
C VAL A 177 5.92 -8.91 -11.73
N TRP A 178 6.77 -9.91 -11.50
CA TRP A 178 8.06 -9.76 -10.84
C TRP A 178 9.17 -9.65 -11.88
N GLU A 179 10.14 -8.80 -11.58
CA GLU A 179 11.31 -8.55 -12.43
C GLU A 179 12.34 -9.66 -12.23
N MET A 180 12.93 -10.13 -13.33
CA MET A 180 13.99 -11.14 -13.34
C MET A 180 15.34 -10.46 -13.50
N GLU A 181 16.20 -10.57 -12.48
CA GLU A 181 17.56 -10.02 -12.52
C GLU A 181 18.56 -10.98 -13.21
N ALA A 182 19.69 -10.41 -13.65
CA ALA A 182 20.82 -11.16 -14.19
C ALA A 182 21.39 -12.09 -13.12
N GLY A 183 20.99 -13.38 -13.16
CA GLY A 183 21.32 -14.37 -12.13
C GLY A 183 20.15 -15.26 -11.71
N GLY A 184 18.95 -15.01 -12.23
CA GLY A 184 17.76 -15.86 -12.00
C GLY A 184 17.02 -15.57 -10.70
N VAL A 185 17.31 -14.44 -10.04
CA VAL A 185 16.59 -13.98 -8.86
C VAL A 185 15.37 -13.15 -9.30
N SER A 186 14.18 -13.54 -8.85
CA SER A 186 12.94 -12.77 -9.06
C SER A 186 12.68 -11.81 -7.90
N ARG A 187 12.26 -10.59 -8.22
CA ARG A 187 11.95 -9.54 -7.24
C ARG A 187 10.66 -8.77 -7.59
N PRO A 188 9.96 -8.20 -6.60
CA PRO A 188 8.84 -7.30 -6.89
C PRO A 188 9.33 -6.03 -7.62
N PRO A 189 8.45 -5.35 -8.37
CA PRO A 189 8.77 -4.03 -8.95
C PRO A 189 9.23 -3.05 -7.87
N LEU A 190 10.24 -2.24 -8.18
CA LEU A 190 10.80 -1.28 -7.21
C LEU A 190 9.82 -0.17 -6.82
N ASN A 191 8.97 0.29 -7.75
CA ASN A 191 8.11 1.46 -7.57
C ASN A 191 8.90 2.67 -7.02
N ASN A 192 8.59 3.16 -5.81
CA ASN A 192 9.29 4.30 -5.18
C ASN A 192 10.50 3.89 -4.33
N TYR A 193 10.84 2.60 -4.27
CA TYR A 193 11.96 2.09 -3.47
C TYR A 193 13.26 2.13 -4.26
N ALA A 194 14.36 2.49 -3.58
CA ALA A 194 15.71 2.40 -4.11
C ALA A 194 16.29 1.01 -3.84
N GLU A 195 16.79 0.34 -4.88
CA GLU A 195 17.40 -0.99 -4.74
C GLU A 195 18.60 -0.98 -3.79
N LEU A 196 18.64 -1.95 -2.87
CA LEU A 196 19.80 -2.26 -2.04
C LEU A 196 20.53 -3.51 -2.54
N SER A 197 19.76 -4.52 -2.94
CA SER A 197 20.24 -5.78 -3.50
C SER A 197 19.11 -6.46 -4.31
N PRO A 198 19.38 -7.56 -5.04
CA PRO A 198 18.33 -8.35 -5.68
C PRO A 198 17.24 -8.86 -4.72
N HIS A 199 17.53 -8.88 -3.41
CA HIS A 199 16.64 -9.38 -2.37
C HIS A 199 16.05 -8.28 -1.47
N SER A 200 16.40 -7.01 -1.68
CA SER A 200 15.94 -5.92 -0.83
C SER A 200 15.97 -4.55 -1.49
N ALA A 201 15.04 -3.68 -1.10
CA ALA A 201 15.05 -2.27 -1.46
C ALA A 201 14.52 -1.41 -0.32
N ILE A 202 14.84 -0.11 -0.34
CA ILE A 202 14.56 0.83 0.72
C ILE A 202 13.79 2.05 0.22
N LEU A 203 12.80 2.47 1.01
CA LEU A 203 12.12 3.74 0.88
C LEU A 203 12.48 4.59 2.11
N ARG A 204 13.07 5.76 1.87
CA ARG A 204 13.51 6.67 2.94
C ARG A 204 12.61 7.90 2.97
N SER A 205 12.32 8.37 4.18
CA SER A 205 11.80 9.71 4.43
C SER A 205 12.92 10.76 4.36
N VAL A 206 12.58 12.04 4.52
CA VAL A 206 13.61 13.11 4.69
C VAL A 206 13.98 13.37 6.14
N PHE A 207 13.30 12.75 7.11
CA PHE A 207 13.52 12.98 8.53
C PHE A 207 13.20 11.73 9.37
N SER A 208 13.80 11.58 10.55
CA SER A 208 13.51 10.49 11.48
C SER A 208 12.70 10.95 12.69
N GLU A 209 12.34 10.04 13.60
CA GLU A 209 11.69 10.33 14.89
C GLU A 209 12.46 11.36 15.74
N ARG A 210 13.76 11.54 15.49
CA ARG A 210 14.64 12.49 16.21
C ARG A 210 14.65 13.88 15.58
N SER A 211 13.89 14.08 14.51
CA SER A 211 13.81 15.36 13.81
C SER A 211 13.27 16.47 14.70
N GLY A 212 13.83 17.66 14.54
CA GLY A 212 13.41 18.85 15.29
C GLY A 212 11.96 19.26 15.05
N ILE A 213 11.31 18.74 14.00
CA ILE A 213 9.88 18.99 13.74
C ILE A 213 8.98 18.46 14.88
N PHE A 214 9.44 17.41 15.59
CA PHE A 214 8.72 16.78 16.70
C PHE A 214 9.00 17.42 18.06
N LYS A 215 9.86 18.45 18.12
CA LYS A 215 10.11 19.26 19.32
C LYS A 215 10.44 18.38 20.54
N LEU A 216 9.64 18.47 21.61
CA LEU A 216 9.85 17.77 22.89
C LEU A 216 9.55 16.26 22.82
N ASN A 217 8.82 15.81 21.80
CA ASN A 217 8.49 14.41 21.61
C ASN A 217 9.61 13.63 20.90
N ALA A 218 10.58 14.33 20.29
CA ALA A 218 11.60 13.73 19.43
C ALA A 218 12.36 12.58 20.12
N GLY A 219 12.25 11.38 19.54
CA GLY A 219 12.86 10.14 20.04
C GLY A 219 12.04 9.33 21.05
N LYS A 220 10.80 9.73 21.37
CA LYS A 220 9.90 9.05 22.33
C LYS A 220 8.72 8.32 21.67
N GLN A 221 8.51 8.56 20.39
CA GLN A 221 7.31 8.19 19.65
C GLN A 221 7.48 6.96 18.75
N THR A 222 8.57 6.20 18.93
CA THR A 222 8.90 4.99 18.15
C THR A 222 7.74 4.00 18.06
N ILE A 223 7.16 3.61 19.20
CA ILE A 223 6.09 2.60 19.25
C ILE A 223 4.81 3.12 18.55
N PRO A 224 4.29 4.32 18.87
CA PRO A 224 3.20 4.93 18.10
C PRO A 224 3.43 4.97 16.59
N MET A 225 4.63 5.35 16.14
CA MET A 225 4.96 5.37 14.70
C MET A 225 4.93 3.97 14.08
N CYS A 226 5.43 2.94 14.78
CA CYS A 226 5.35 1.55 14.34
C CYS A 226 3.91 1.06 14.19
N LEU A 227 3.03 1.38 15.15
CA LEU A 227 1.61 1.02 15.07
C LEU A 227 0.91 1.75 13.92
N VAL A 228 1.21 3.02 13.71
CA VAL A 228 0.66 3.79 12.58
C VAL A 228 1.13 3.24 11.24
N ALA A 229 2.38 2.77 11.11
CA ALA A 229 2.86 2.13 9.89
C ALA A 229 2.02 0.88 9.54
N MET A 230 1.72 0.05 10.55
CA MET A 230 0.86 -1.12 10.39
C MET A 230 -0.59 -0.75 10.03
N ALA A 231 -1.13 0.34 10.58
CA ALA A 231 -2.44 0.86 10.17
C ALA A 231 -2.43 1.38 8.72
N MET A 232 -1.38 2.12 8.34
CA MET A 232 -1.27 2.74 7.02
C MET A 232 -1.25 1.70 5.89
N MET A 233 -0.66 0.52 6.13
CA MET A 233 -0.62 -0.53 5.11
C MET A 233 -1.98 -1.18 4.83
N LYS A 234 -2.94 -1.06 5.76
CA LYS A 234 -4.34 -1.44 5.53
C LYS A 234 -5.11 -0.39 4.69
N ILE A 235 -4.48 0.75 4.42
CA ILE A 235 -5.02 1.80 3.53
C ILE A 235 -4.35 1.73 2.16
N TYR A 236 -3.02 1.60 2.13
CA TYR A 236 -2.23 1.53 0.90
C TYR A 236 -1.29 0.32 0.92
N PRO A 237 -1.29 -0.53 -0.13
CA PRO A 237 -0.30 -1.60 -0.26
C PRO A 237 1.12 -1.06 -0.08
N ALA A 238 1.95 -1.73 0.71
CA ALA A 238 3.29 -1.27 1.06
C ALA A 238 4.20 -1.13 -0.17
N SER A 239 3.92 -1.91 -1.22
CA SER A 239 4.62 -1.88 -2.51
C SER A 239 4.52 -0.54 -3.23
N ILE A 240 3.46 0.25 -2.99
CA ILE A 240 3.25 1.55 -3.63
C ILE A 240 3.51 2.74 -2.72
N TRP A 241 4.02 2.51 -1.50
CA TRP A 241 4.32 3.60 -0.58
C TRP A 241 5.32 4.59 -1.21
N SER A 242 5.13 5.86 -0.90
CA SER A 242 6.02 6.95 -1.30
C SER A 242 6.66 7.57 -0.06
N GLN A 243 7.66 8.43 -0.27
CA GLN A 243 8.29 9.20 0.81
C GLN A 243 7.24 9.93 1.66
N ASP A 244 6.23 10.53 1.02
CA ASP A 244 5.15 11.24 1.69
C ASP A 244 4.35 10.35 2.64
N ILE A 245 4.10 9.09 2.27
CA ILE A 245 3.39 8.14 3.13
C ILE A 245 4.21 7.84 4.38
N VAL A 246 5.52 7.60 4.24
CA VAL A 246 6.42 7.37 5.39
C VAL A 246 6.44 8.60 6.31
N GLU A 247 6.50 9.81 5.74
CA GLU A 247 6.44 11.04 6.53
C GLU A 247 5.10 11.27 7.21
N GLU A 248 3.99 10.88 6.59
CA GLU A 248 2.65 10.94 7.17
C GLU A 248 2.52 9.96 8.35
N VAL A 249 3.06 8.74 8.21
CA VAL A 249 3.17 7.76 9.29
C VAL A 249 3.90 8.35 10.50
N LEU A 250 5.03 9.03 10.27
CA LEU A 250 5.80 9.67 11.34
C LEU A 250 4.98 10.78 12.03
N LYS A 251 4.30 11.65 11.28
CA LYS A 251 3.49 12.75 11.82
C LYS A 251 2.28 12.26 12.60
N ILE A 252 1.58 11.24 12.09
CA ILE A 252 0.44 10.64 12.79
C ILE A 252 0.92 9.87 14.03
N GLY A 253 2.06 9.19 13.96
CA GLY A 253 2.68 8.53 15.11
C GLY A 253 3.02 9.49 16.24
N ASP A 254 3.54 10.68 15.94
CA ASP A 254 3.77 11.73 16.94
C ASP A 254 2.47 12.26 17.58
N ARG A 255 1.39 12.35 16.79
CA ARG A 255 0.06 12.66 17.32
C ARG A 255 -0.44 11.56 18.25
N LEU A 256 -0.31 10.29 17.85
CA LEU A 256 -0.71 9.14 18.66
C LEU A 256 0.10 9.04 19.97
N PHE A 257 1.38 9.41 19.94
CA PHE A 257 2.17 9.58 21.17
C PHE A 257 1.53 10.62 22.08
N THR A 258 1.23 11.81 21.56
CA THR A 258 0.60 12.90 22.32
C THR A 258 -0.75 12.48 22.90
N ASP A 259 -1.61 11.86 22.08
CA ASP A 259 -2.92 11.38 22.51
C ASP A 259 -2.80 10.30 23.61
N THR A 260 -1.78 9.43 23.51
CA THR A 260 -1.48 8.43 24.53
C THR A 260 -1.08 9.09 25.85
N MET A 261 -0.19 10.08 25.81
CA MET A 261 0.24 10.80 27.01
C MET A 261 -0.93 11.55 27.67
N VAL A 262 -1.75 12.25 26.89
CA VAL A 262 -2.96 12.93 27.39
C VAL A 262 -3.95 11.95 28.00
N ALA A 263 -4.15 10.77 27.39
CA ALA A 263 -5.03 9.74 27.95
C ALA A 263 -4.50 9.20 29.29
N ARG A 264 -3.17 9.09 29.43
CA ARG A 264 -2.50 8.67 30.67
C ARG A 264 -2.60 9.73 31.76
N GLU A 265 -2.36 11.00 31.47
CA GLU A 265 -2.50 12.08 32.46
C GLU A 265 -3.91 12.18 33.07
N ARG A 266 -4.93 11.73 32.34
CA ARG A 266 -6.32 11.68 32.83
C ARG A 266 -6.59 10.52 33.78
N ARG A 267 -5.70 9.53 33.88
CA ARG A 267 -5.83 8.42 34.82
C ARG A 267 -5.41 8.86 36.22
N THR A 268 -6.25 8.58 37.20
CA THR A 268 -5.98 8.91 38.62
C THR A 268 -5.32 7.77 39.38
N ASP A 269 -5.08 6.64 38.72
CA ASP A 269 -4.68 5.36 39.32
C ASP A 269 -3.29 4.88 38.85
N LEU A 270 -2.51 5.74 38.18
CA LEU A 270 -1.15 5.41 37.77
C LEU A 270 -0.20 5.33 38.97
N THR A 271 0.64 4.30 39.00
CA THR A 271 1.74 4.24 39.98
C THR A 271 2.91 5.14 39.54
N PRO A 272 3.83 5.53 40.45
CA PRO A 272 5.02 6.29 40.07
C PRO A 272 5.89 5.61 38.99
N GLU A 273 5.91 4.28 38.95
CA GLU A 273 6.59 3.50 37.92
C GLU A 273 5.87 3.57 36.56
N GLU A 274 4.56 3.82 36.56
CA GLU A 274 3.75 4.00 35.34
C GLU A 274 3.68 5.46 34.89
N ASP A 275 4.08 6.43 35.73
CA ASP A 275 4.11 7.86 35.41
C ASP A 275 5.46 8.27 34.78
N VAL A 276 5.74 7.68 33.62
CA VAL A 276 6.94 7.93 32.82
C VAL A 276 6.61 8.60 31.50
N ASP A 277 7.46 9.53 31.07
CA ASP A 277 7.40 10.24 29.77
C ASP A 277 7.93 9.36 28.62
N GLU A 278 7.52 8.10 28.60
CA GLU A 278 7.88 7.09 27.60
C GLU A 278 6.65 6.23 27.25
N VAL A 279 6.51 5.89 25.97
CA VAL A 279 5.45 5.04 25.44
C VAL A 279 6.04 3.72 24.95
N TYR A 280 5.56 2.62 25.54
CA TYR A 280 5.91 1.24 25.20
C TYR A 280 4.71 0.53 24.57
N ALA A 281 4.91 -0.69 24.09
CA ALA A 281 3.85 -1.52 23.50
C ALA A 281 2.62 -1.66 24.42
N GLU A 282 2.86 -1.80 25.72
CA GLU A 282 1.82 -2.09 26.71
C GLU A 282 0.97 -0.88 27.10
N ASN A 283 1.52 0.35 27.01
CA ASN A 283 0.84 1.58 27.43
C ASN A 283 0.39 2.48 26.27
N CYS A 284 0.72 2.13 25.02
CA CYS A 284 0.28 2.86 23.84
C CYS A 284 -1.23 2.70 23.62
N LEU A 285 -1.90 3.78 23.19
CA LEU A 285 -3.29 3.70 22.74
C LEU A 285 -3.41 2.68 21.60
N ARG A 286 -4.44 1.84 21.70
CA ARG A 286 -4.72 0.78 20.73
C ARG A 286 -5.76 1.18 19.68
N GLU A 287 -6.46 2.27 19.91
CA GLU A 287 -7.48 2.79 19.01
C GLU A 287 -7.13 4.21 18.59
N PHE A 288 -7.13 4.46 17.29
CA PHE A 288 -6.86 5.78 16.74
C PHE A 288 -7.41 5.92 15.31
N HIS A 289 -7.42 7.14 14.80
CA HIS A 289 -7.94 7.45 13.47
C HIS A 289 -6.84 7.83 12.48
N ILE A 290 -6.97 7.33 11.25
CA ILE A 290 -6.27 7.87 10.08
C ILE A 290 -7.33 8.28 9.06
N GLY A 291 -7.48 9.60 8.87
CA GLY A 291 -8.59 10.13 8.07
C GLY A 291 -9.94 9.71 8.67
N THR A 292 -10.80 9.11 7.86
CA THR A 292 -12.12 8.57 8.28
C THR A 292 -12.05 7.12 8.75
N ASN A 293 -10.86 6.51 8.83
CA ASN A 293 -10.70 5.12 9.24
C ASN A 293 -10.34 5.06 10.71
N LYS A 294 -11.13 4.32 11.49
CA LYS A 294 -10.83 3.96 12.87
C LYS A 294 -10.06 2.65 12.89
N PHE A 295 -8.86 2.67 13.43
CA PHE A 295 -8.01 1.50 13.59
C PHE A 295 -8.10 0.97 15.02
N VAL A 296 -8.09 -0.35 15.14
CA VAL A 296 -7.99 -1.07 16.43
C VAL A 296 -6.83 -2.07 16.34
N MET A 297 -5.86 -1.91 17.23
CA MET A 297 -4.66 -2.76 17.34
C MET A 297 -4.88 -3.86 18.37
N ASN A 298 -5.09 -5.08 17.90
CA ASN A 298 -5.29 -6.24 18.76
C ASN A 298 -3.97 -6.96 19.00
N PHE A 299 -3.38 -6.77 20.17
CA PHE A 299 -2.12 -7.40 20.56
C PHE A 299 -2.36 -8.85 20.99
N GLY A 300 -1.67 -9.78 20.35
CA GLY A 300 -1.50 -11.15 20.82
C GLY A 300 -0.52 -11.23 22.00
N GLY A 301 -0.42 -12.43 22.58
CA GLY A 301 0.56 -12.68 23.66
C GLY A 301 1.99 -12.49 23.14
N PRO A 302 2.86 -11.75 23.87
CA PRO A 302 4.22 -11.50 23.41
C PRO A 302 5.05 -12.78 23.43
N LEU A 303 5.84 -12.99 22.38
CA LEU A 303 6.95 -13.93 22.40
C LEU A 303 8.15 -13.21 23.01
N VAL A 304 8.71 -13.79 24.07
CA VAL A 304 9.86 -13.21 24.79
C VAL A 304 11.07 -14.09 24.53
N GLY A 305 12.23 -13.46 24.35
CA GLY A 305 13.46 -14.17 24.09
C GLY A 305 14.68 -13.27 24.17
N ASN A 306 15.81 -13.83 23.73
CA ASN A 306 17.11 -13.19 23.72
C ASN A 306 17.71 -13.23 22.31
N PHE A 307 18.34 -12.14 21.88
CA PHE A 307 18.86 -11.98 20.52
C PHE A 307 19.89 -13.04 20.12
N GLU A 308 20.75 -13.46 21.05
CA GLU A 308 21.77 -14.48 20.77
C GLU A 308 21.17 -15.89 20.74
N GLN A 309 20.25 -16.17 21.67
CA GLN A 309 19.80 -17.54 21.92
C GLN A 309 18.69 -18.00 20.98
N ASN A 310 17.67 -17.16 20.74
CA ASN A 310 16.45 -17.64 20.12
C ASN A 310 15.69 -16.63 19.24
N PHE A 311 16.26 -15.45 18.96
CA PHE A 311 15.62 -14.50 18.04
C PHE A 311 15.40 -15.11 16.65
N TRP A 312 16.46 -15.61 16.00
CA TRP A 312 16.37 -16.23 14.66
C TRP A 312 15.30 -17.33 14.56
N PRO A 313 15.30 -18.39 15.39
CA PRO A 313 14.30 -19.45 15.26
C PRO A 313 12.88 -18.96 15.60
N GLN A 314 12.70 -18.02 16.53
CA GLN A 314 11.36 -17.52 16.89
C GLN A 314 10.72 -16.71 15.76
N ILE A 315 11.43 -15.71 15.21
CA ILE A 315 10.88 -14.89 14.11
C ILE A 315 10.71 -15.71 12.83
N LYS A 316 11.61 -16.66 12.55
CA LYS A 316 11.47 -17.59 11.42
C LYS A 316 10.23 -18.46 11.58
N ALA A 317 10.01 -19.01 12.78
CA ALA A 317 8.80 -19.78 13.08
C ALA A 317 7.53 -18.92 12.95
N PHE A 318 7.58 -17.65 13.36
CA PHE A 318 6.47 -16.72 13.22
C PHE A 318 6.06 -16.52 11.75
N TYR A 319 7.01 -16.29 10.85
CA TYR A 319 6.72 -16.07 9.42
C TYR A 319 6.49 -17.37 8.62
N GLN A 320 6.87 -18.53 9.16
CA GLN A 320 6.63 -19.83 8.53
C GLN A 320 5.34 -20.51 8.99
N ARG A 321 4.68 -20.00 10.04
CA ARG A 321 3.43 -20.58 10.53
C ARG A 321 2.35 -20.49 9.45
N ALA A 322 1.59 -21.56 9.26
CA ALA A 322 0.33 -21.46 8.54
C ALA A 322 -0.62 -20.60 9.38
N PRO A 323 -1.41 -19.71 8.78
CA PRO A 323 -2.46 -19.00 9.51
C PRO A 323 -3.37 -20.04 10.18
N ALA A 324 -3.61 -19.89 11.47
CA ALA A 324 -4.47 -20.77 12.25
C ALA A 324 -5.97 -20.44 12.03
N SER A 325 -6.25 -19.25 11.51
CA SER A 325 -7.59 -18.78 11.14
C SER A 325 -7.52 -17.79 9.97
N ASP A 326 -8.65 -17.59 9.29
CA ASP A 326 -8.80 -16.62 8.18
C ASP A 326 -8.50 -15.16 8.60
N ASN A 327 -8.44 -14.87 9.91
CA ASN A 327 -8.13 -13.55 10.48
C ASN A 327 -6.67 -13.40 10.95
N ASP A 328 -5.82 -14.40 10.73
CA ASP A 328 -4.42 -14.34 11.15
C ASP A 328 -3.62 -13.46 10.19
N GLU A 329 -3.59 -12.17 10.47
CA GLU A 329 -2.65 -11.24 9.86
C GLU A 329 -1.27 -11.31 10.55
N PHE A 330 -0.20 -11.00 9.81
CA PHE A 330 1.19 -11.27 10.18
C PHE A 330 1.97 -9.99 10.56
N GLU A 331 1.33 -9.06 11.26
CA GLU A 331 2.02 -7.89 11.78
C GLU A 331 2.75 -8.21 13.08
N LEU A 332 4.01 -7.82 13.15
CA LEU A 332 4.88 -8.10 14.29
C LEU A 332 5.60 -6.82 14.72
N LEU A 333 5.31 -6.38 15.94
CA LEU A 333 6.06 -5.32 16.59
C LEU A 333 7.18 -5.97 17.39
N ILE A 334 8.42 -5.74 16.98
CA ILE A 334 9.61 -6.21 17.69
C ILE A 334 10.07 -5.07 18.58
N THR A 335 10.18 -5.33 19.89
CA THR A 335 10.66 -4.36 20.87
C THR A 335 11.84 -4.89 21.65
N SER A 336 12.83 -4.02 21.86
CA SER A 336 14.01 -4.26 22.66
C SER A 336 14.64 -2.93 23.05
N ASN A 337 15.51 -2.93 24.06
CA ASN A 337 16.16 -1.71 24.56
C ASN A 337 16.92 -0.93 23.46
N LEU A 338 17.42 -1.63 22.43
CA LEU A 338 18.18 -1.00 21.34
C LEU A 338 17.38 -0.93 20.02
N TYR A 339 16.40 -1.80 19.83
CA TYR A 339 15.80 -2.04 18.53
C TYR A 339 14.28 -2.18 18.64
N ASN A 340 13.54 -1.27 18.01
CA ASN A 340 12.08 -1.24 18.02
C ASN A 340 11.60 -0.99 16.60
N VAL A 341 10.93 -1.97 15.98
CA VAL A 341 10.53 -1.91 14.57
C VAL A 341 9.18 -2.59 14.37
N ALA A 342 8.45 -2.13 13.36
CA ALA A 342 7.29 -2.84 12.84
C ALA A 342 7.71 -3.70 11.65
N THR A 343 7.21 -4.93 11.58
CA THR A 343 7.38 -5.79 10.41
C THR A 343 6.04 -6.39 10.01
N TRP A 344 5.86 -6.62 8.71
CA TRP A 344 4.64 -7.21 8.16
C TRP A 344 4.93 -7.94 6.85
N PHE A 345 3.95 -8.71 6.38
CA PHE A 345 3.99 -9.42 5.10
C PHE A 345 2.86 -8.91 4.21
N ASP A 346 3.20 -8.41 3.03
CA ASP A 346 2.26 -7.84 2.07
C ASP A 346 2.67 -8.23 0.64
N GLY A 347 1.73 -8.70 -0.17
CA GLY A 347 1.98 -9.03 -1.59
C GLY A 347 3.09 -10.07 -1.85
N ASN A 348 3.30 -11.00 -0.92
CA ASN A 348 4.42 -11.96 -0.89
C ASN A 348 5.81 -11.36 -0.64
N VAL A 349 5.87 -10.19 0.01
CA VAL A 349 7.09 -9.47 0.34
C VAL A 349 7.08 -9.14 1.84
N TYR A 350 8.24 -9.23 2.48
CA TYR A 350 8.41 -8.90 3.90
C TYR A 350 8.86 -7.45 4.03
N TYR A 351 8.21 -6.67 4.89
CA TYR A 351 8.55 -5.26 5.12
C TYR A 351 9.01 -5.04 6.56
N LEU A 352 9.89 -4.07 6.74
CA LEU A 352 10.35 -3.56 8.01
C LEU A 352 10.29 -2.04 7.99
N PHE A 353 9.63 -1.44 8.97
CA PHE A 353 9.65 -0.01 9.21
C PHE A 353 10.47 0.32 10.46
N ASP A 354 11.42 1.23 10.29
CA ASP A 354 12.25 1.75 11.36
C ASP A 354 12.17 3.29 11.39
N PRO A 355 11.55 3.89 12.42
CA PRO A 355 11.42 5.33 12.54
C PRO A 355 12.69 6.03 13.02
N LYS A 356 13.68 5.28 13.53
CA LYS A 356 14.95 5.82 14.02
C LYS A 356 15.81 6.35 12.87
N PRO A 357 16.79 7.22 13.15
CA PRO A 357 17.75 7.65 12.13
C PRO A 357 18.55 6.46 11.60
N ARG A 358 18.40 6.18 10.30
CA ARG A 358 19.16 5.19 9.56
C ARG A 358 19.90 5.81 8.38
N ASP A 359 21.00 5.19 8.00
CA ASP A 359 21.77 5.58 6.83
C ASP A 359 21.03 5.24 5.52
N GLN A 360 21.71 5.38 4.38
CA GLN A 360 21.14 5.10 3.06
C GLN A 360 20.84 3.61 2.80
N PHE A 361 21.37 2.71 3.64
CA PHE A 361 21.19 1.26 3.57
C PHE A 361 20.22 0.73 4.63
N GLY A 362 19.58 1.61 5.40
CA GLY A 362 18.70 1.24 6.51
C GLY A 362 19.48 0.74 7.74
N GLN A 363 20.75 1.12 7.87
CA GLN A 363 21.65 0.61 8.90
C GLN A 363 21.85 1.63 10.03
N VAL A 364 22.17 1.13 11.24
CA VAL A 364 22.58 1.97 12.38
C VAL A 364 23.92 2.64 12.08
N PHE A 365 24.01 3.95 12.35
CA PHE A 365 25.28 4.68 12.25
C PHE A 365 26.33 4.14 13.23
N GLY A 366 27.57 3.98 12.74
CA GLY A 366 28.69 3.50 13.56
C GLY A 366 28.71 1.98 13.74
N LYS A 367 27.91 1.23 12.98
CA LYS A 367 27.96 -0.24 12.99
C LYS A 367 29.31 -0.79 12.55
N GLU A 368 30.02 -0.04 11.70
CA GLU A 368 31.37 -0.34 11.21
C GLU A 368 32.43 -0.36 12.33
N GLU A 369 32.13 0.24 13.49
CA GLU A 369 33.01 0.23 14.66
C GLU A 369 32.68 -0.88 15.66
N TRP A 370 31.65 -1.69 15.39
CA TRP A 370 31.28 -2.78 16.29
C TRP A 370 32.37 -3.85 16.28
N SER A 371 32.94 -4.09 17.46
CA SER A 371 33.89 -5.19 17.66
C SER A 371 33.19 -6.53 17.46
N ALA A 372 33.80 -7.42 16.67
CA ALA A 372 33.41 -8.82 16.62
C ALA A 372 33.42 -9.43 18.05
N LYS A 373 32.50 -10.36 18.32
CA LYS A 373 32.49 -11.11 19.58
C LYS A 373 33.79 -11.91 19.66
N VAL A 374 34.58 -11.69 20.70
CA VAL A 374 35.79 -12.48 20.97
C VAL A 374 35.34 -13.67 21.80
N ASP A 375 35.27 -14.86 21.21
CA ASP A 375 35.04 -16.09 21.97
C ASP A 375 36.32 -16.38 22.76
N VAL A 376 36.32 -16.02 24.05
CA VAL A 376 37.36 -16.45 24.98
C VAL A 376 37.06 -17.92 25.29
N PRO A 377 37.96 -18.87 24.99
CA PRO A 377 37.74 -20.27 25.34
C PRO A 377 37.56 -20.38 26.86
N GLU A 378 36.40 -20.87 27.30
CA GLU A 378 36.23 -21.37 28.65
C GLU A 378 37.12 -22.62 28.77
N ASP A 379 38.26 -22.46 29.43
CA ASP A 379 38.86 -23.42 30.38
C ASP A 379 40.35 -23.10 30.57
N GLU A 380 40.70 -22.56 31.73
CA GLU A 380 41.73 -23.06 32.65
C GLU A 380 42.02 -21.99 33.72
N GLU A 381 41.70 -22.32 34.98
CA GLU A 381 42.18 -21.63 36.17
C GLU A 381 43.73 -21.65 36.17
N GLY A 382 44.36 -20.53 35.83
CA GLY A 382 45.81 -20.42 35.87
C GLY A 382 46.30 -18.99 35.72
N GLY A 383 46.67 -18.37 36.84
CA GLY A 383 47.03 -16.95 36.93
C GLY A 383 48.22 -16.51 36.06
N GLY A 384 48.15 -15.26 35.63
CA GLY A 384 49.27 -14.52 35.04
C GLY A 384 48.80 -13.25 34.33
N ASP A 385 48.81 -12.11 35.03
CA ASP A 385 48.66 -10.77 34.46
C ASP A 385 49.86 -10.45 33.55
N ASP A 386 49.79 -10.78 32.26
CA ASP A 386 50.65 -10.16 31.23
C ASP A 386 49.92 -10.06 29.86
N PRO A 387 49.52 -8.85 29.40
CA PRO A 387 48.77 -8.65 28.16
C PRO A 387 49.50 -9.08 26.88
N LYS A 388 50.82 -9.33 26.94
CA LYS A 388 51.59 -9.78 25.78
C LYS A 388 51.44 -11.26 25.45
N PHE A 389 51.01 -12.09 26.41
CA PHE A 389 50.95 -13.55 26.21
C PHE A 389 49.73 -14.01 25.39
N VAL A 390 48.63 -13.23 25.40
CA VAL A 390 47.39 -13.52 24.66
C VAL A 390 47.55 -13.32 23.14
N SER A 391 48.45 -12.43 22.72
CA SER A 391 48.72 -12.14 21.30
C SER A 391 49.50 -13.24 20.57
N GLU A 392 50.39 -13.96 21.26
CA GLU A 392 51.25 -14.97 20.64
C GLU A 392 50.55 -16.33 20.45
N MET A 393 49.57 -16.68 21.30
CA MET A 393 48.80 -17.93 21.14
C MET A 393 47.81 -17.86 19.96
N ALA A 394 47.23 -16.68 19.70
CA ALA A 394 46.37 -16.46 18.53
C ALA A 394 47.12 -16.63 17.19
N LYS A 395 48.43 -16.34 17.18
CA LYS A 395 49.28 -16.50 15.98
C LYS A 395 49.72 -17.94 15.69
N LYS A 396 49.59 -18.88 16.64
CA LYS A 396 50.16 -20.23 16.51
C LYS A 396 49.18 -21.33 16.10
N LYS A 397 47.87 -21.05 16.01
CA LYS A 397 46.85 -22.03 15.59
C LYS A 397 46.36 -21.88 14.13
N LEU A 398 46.79 -20.85 13.41
CA LEU A 398 46.53 -20.70 11.97
C LEU A 398 47.81 -21.05 11.20
N GLY A 399 47.94 -22.33 10.86
CA GLY A 399 48.91 -22.76 9.86
C GLY A 399 48.45 -22.34 8.46
N GLY A 400 49.25 -21.51 7.79
CA GLY A 400 49.10 -21.17 6.37
C GLY A 400 48.90 -19.67 6.13
N GLY A 401 49.92 -19.05 5.54
CA GLY A 401 49.93 -17.62 5.23
C GLY A 401 48.92 -17.24 4.15
N ASP A 402 48.18 -16.17 4.42
CA ASP A 402 48.33 -14.88 3.76
C ASP A 402 47.97 -13.82 4.82
N GLU A 403 48.82 -12.80 4.96
CA GLU A 403 48.55 -11.66 5.85
C GLU A 403 47.32 -10.92 5.33
N LEU A 404 46.14 -11.22 5.90
CA LEU A 404 45.00 -10.32 5.79
C LEU A 404 45.43 -8.98 6.41
N PRO A 405 45.35 -7.85 5.68
CA PRO A 405 45.75 -6.57 6.24
C PRO A 405 44.95 -6.30 7.51
N GLU A 406 45.63 -6.00 8.62
CA GLU A 406 45.01 -5.48 9.83
C GLU A 406 44.28 -4.19 9.46
N VAL A 407 42.96 -4.26 9.27
CA VAL A 407 42.14 -3.07 9.05
C VAL A 407 42.08 -2.34 10.38
N GLU A 408 42.83 -1.24 10.49
CA GLU A 408 42.82 -0.38 11.67
C GLU A 408 41.42 0.25 11.81
N ILE A 409 40.62 -0.24 12.77
CA ILE A 409 39.26 0.28 13.01
C ILE A 409 39.38 1.64 13.69
N VAL A 410 39.17 2.72 12.92
CA VAL A 410 39.12 4.09 13.43
C VAL A 410 37.86 4.27 14.27
N LYS A 411 38.03 4.46 15.59
CA LYS A 411 36.92 4.74 16.51
C LYS A 411 36.63 6.24 16.60
N HIS A 412 35.36 6.60 16.44
CA HIS A 412 34.87 7.96 16.56
C HIS A 412 34.21 8.21 17.91
N SER A 413 34.13 9.49 18.29
CA SER A 413 33.46 9.87 19.55
C SER A 413 31.93 9.72 19.46
N PRO A 414 31.22 9.48 20.57
CA PRO A 414 29.75 9.47 20.59
C PRO A 414 29.12 10.75 19.99
N SER A 415 29.76 11.90 20.18
CA SER A 415 29.31 13.18 19.62
C SER A 415 29.40 13.24 18.09
N TYR A 416 30.37 12.53 17.49
CA TYR A 416 30.48 12.41 16.04
C TYR A 416 29.29 11.61 15.49
N TRP A 417 29.00 10.45 16.09
CA TRP A 417 27.88 9.60 15.69
C TRP A 417 26.53 10.29 15.89
N LYS A 418 26.35 11.01 17.00
CA LYS A 418 25.15 11.83 17.24
C LYS A 418 24.95 12.91 16.15
N ARG A 419 26.02 13.45 15.58
CA ARG A 419 25.94 14.39 14.44
C ARG A 419 25.60 13.66 13.14
N LYS A 420 26.08 12.43 12.92
CA LYS A 420 25.68 11.65 11.75
C LYS A 420 24.21 11.24 11.80
N GLU A 421 23.70 10.92 12.98
CA GLU A 421 22.28 10.62 13.19
C GLU A 421 21.35 11.78 12.81
N THR A 422 21.81 13.05 12.83
CA THR A 422 20.97 14.17 12.37
C THR A 422 20.71 14.14 10.87
N ASP A 423 21.58 13.48 10.10
CA ASP A 423 21.41 13.26 8.66
C ASP A 423 20.65 11.95 8.37
N GLY A 424 20.30 11.20 9.43
CA GLY A 424 19.57 9.95 9.34
C GLY A 424 18.08 10.16 9.11
N ALA A 425 17.47 9.23 8.37
CA ALA A 425 16.04 9.23 8.08
C ALA A 425 15.39 7.95 8.56
N ALA A 426 14.08 8.01 8.82
CA ALA A 426 13.27 6.79 8.96
C ALA A 426 13.16 6.09 7.60
N CYS A 427 12.99 4.78 7.62
CA CYS A 427 12.90 3.98 6.40
C CYS A 427 11.90 2.83 6.49
N VAL A 428 11.40 2.43 5.33
CA VAL A 428 10.78 1.13 5.09
C VAL A 428 11.73 0.33 4.20
N VAL A 429 12.09 -0.88 4.62
CA VAL A 429 12.90 -1.80 3.82
C VAL A 429 12.05 -3.02 3.51
N TRP A 430 12.04 -3.46 2.27
CA TRP A 430 11.41 -4.72 1.90
C TRP A 430 12.43 -5.80 1.58
N PHE A 431 12.03 -7.06 1.76
CA PHE A 431 12.85 -8.25 1.58
C PHE A 431 12.07 -9.36 0.84
N THR A 432 12.74 -10.09 -0.04
CA THR A 432 12.12 -11.22 -0.77
C THR A 432 11.96 -12.48 0.08
N SER A 433 12.56 -12.54 1.27
CA SER A 433 12.46 -13.68 2.19
C SER A 433 12.56 -13.26 3.65
N ALA A 434 11.96 -14.06 4.54
CA ALA A 434 12.07 -13.86 5.98
C ALA A 434 13.53 -13.90 6.45
N ASP A 435 14.35 -14.82 5.92
CA ASP A 435 15.78 -14.92 6.29
C ASP A 435 16.52 -13.60 6.04
N LYS A 436 16.24 -12.90 4.92
CA LYS A 436 16.87 -11.60 4.61
C LYS A 436 16.41 -10.47 5.53
N LEU A 437 15.13 -10.46 5.91
CA LEU A 437 14.63 -9.55 6.94
C LEU A 437 15.34 -9.79 8.28
N ILE A 438 15.49 -11.06 8.68
CA ILE A 438 16.11 -11.45 9.94
C ILE A 438 17.58 -11.08 9.97
N GLU A 439 18.32 -11.35 8.87
CA GLU A 439 19.71 -10.90 8.69
C GLU A 439 19.83 -9.39 8.90
N HIS A 440 18.95 -8.60 8.28
CA HIS A 440 18.94 -7.15 8.44
C HIS A 440 18.73 -6.71 9.90
N VAL A 441 17.83 -7.36 10.64
CA VAL A 441 17.63 -7.06 12.07
C VAL A 441 18.87 -7.43 12.91
N TYR A 442 19.50 -8.57 12.63
CA TYR A 442 20.75 -8.97 13.28
C TYR A 442 21.88 -7.99 12.99
N GLU A 443 22.07 -7.60 11.73
CA GLU A 443 23.09 -6.62 11.30
C GLU A 443 22.92 -5.24 11.93
N ASN A 444 21.70 -4.90 12.35
CA ASN A 444 21.37 -3.68 13.07
C ASN A 444 21.43 -3.83 14.60
N THR A 445 21.90 -4.97 15.09
CA THR A 445 22.05 -5.27 16.52
C THR A 445 23.51 -5.56 16.87
N PRO A 446 24.15 -4.82 17.81
CA PRO A 446 25.58 -4.95 18.12
C PRO A 446 25.94 -6.38 18.57
N PRO A 447 26.85 -7.11 17.88
CA PRO A 447 27.19 -8.50 18.18
C PRO A 447 27.58 -8.75 19.64
N ASN A 448 28.39 -7.86 20.20
CA ASN A 448 28.87 -7.94 21.59
C ASN A 448 27.81 -7.61 22.66
N ARG A 449 26.60 -7.19 22.28
CA ARG A 449 25.49 -6.90 23.21
C ARG A 449 24.34 -7.87 23.11
N ARG A 450 24.31 -8.75 22.10
CA ARG A 450 23.18 -9.66 21.82
C ARG A 450 22.86 -10.59 22.99
N GLU A 451 23.88 -11.07 23.69
CA GLU A 451 23.73 -11.98 24.83
C GLU A 451 22.97 -11.35 26.00
N ALA A 452 23.11 -10.04 26.22
CA ALA A 452 22.38 -9.30 27.25
C ALA A 452 21.14 -8.57 26.69
N LEU A 453 20.78 -8.80 25.43
CA LEU A 453 19.70 -8.09 24.75
C LEU A 453 18.47 -8.99 24.63
N ASP A 454 17.53 -8.76 25.54
CA ASP A 454 16.22 -9.39 25.47
C ASP A 454 15.31 -8.66 24.47
N PHE A 455 14.35 -9.39 23.92
CA PHE A 455 13.33 -8.89 23.03
C PHE A 455 11.94 -9.36 23.45
N LYS A 456 10.94 -8.57 23.06
CA LYS A 456 9.54 -8.99 22.98
C LYS A 456 9.05 -8.81 21.55
N MET A 457 8.39 -9.82 21.00
CA MET A 457 7.68 -9.74 19.73
C MET A 457 6.18 -9.78 20.01
N PHE A 458 5.46 -8.73 19.63
CA PHE A 458 4.01 -8.67 19.76
C PHE A 458 3.38 -8.94 18.39
N PRO A 459 2.74 -10.11 18.19
CA PRO A 459 1.82 -10.30 17.08
C PRO A 459 0.68 -9.29 17.23
N ILE A 460 0.34 -8.58 16.16
CA ILE A 460 -0.74 -7.60 16.16
C ILE A 460 -1.69 -7.96 15.03
N THR A 461 -3.00 -7.92 15.29
CA THR A 461 -4.03 -7.94 14.24
C THR A 461 -4.59 -6.54 14.11
N VAL A 462 -4.57 -5.99 12.89
CA VAL A 462 -4.95 -4.59 12.63
C VAL A 462 -6.35 -4.54 12.04
N VAL A 463 -7.33 -4.13 12.85
CA VAL A 463 -8.70 -4.00 12.37
C VAL A 463 -8.94 -2.58 11.87
N ASN A 464 -9.16 -2.44 10.57
CA ASN A 464 -9.64 -1.20 9.96
C ASN A 464 -11.18 -1.16 9.96
N ARG A 465 -11.76 -0.17 10.63
CA ARG A 465 -13.19 0.15 10.55
C ARG A 465 -13.32 1.53 9.93
N PRO A 466 -13.71 1.65 8.65
CA PRO A 466 -14.11 2.92 8.11
C PRO A 466 -15.25 3.46 8.97
N ASP A 467 -15.05 4.61 9.63
CA ASP A 467 -16.13 5.36 10.26
C ASP A 467 -16.93 6.00 9.11
N LEU A 468 -17.71 5.15 8.46
CA LEU A 468 -18.83 5.60 7.64
C LEU A 468 -19.73 6.34 8.61
N LYS A 469 -19.71 7.67 8.58
CA LYS A 469 -20.76 8.45 9.24
C LYS A 469 -22.07 7.83 8.78
N ASN A 470 -22.86 7.31 9.73
CA ASN A 470 -24.11 6.64 9.40
C ASN A 470 -24.94 7.58 8.52
N VAL A 471 -25.01 7.19 7.25
CA VAL A 471 -25.84 7.77 6.22
C VAL A 471 -27.27 7.60 6.72
N PHE A 472 -27.98 8.70 6.94
CA PHE A 472 -29.37 8.73 7.42
C PHE A 472 -29.64 8.03 8.77
N ASN A 473 -29.83 8.83 9.83
CA ASN A 473 -30.76 8.43 10.87
C ASN A 473 -32.19 8.56 10.30
N SER A 474 -32.82 7.44 9.93
CA SER A 474 -34.19 7.44 9.39
C SER A 474 -35.20 8.11 10.33
N LYS A 475 -34.91 8.21 11.63
CA LYS A 475 -35.73 8.90 12.62
C LYS A 475 -35.61 10.43 12.55
N THR A 476 -34.66 10.96 11.80
CA THR A 476 -34.45 12.41 11.57
C THR A 476 -34.49 12.77 10.09
N ALA A 477 -35.24 12.00 9.27
CA ALA A 477 -35.48 12.35 7.88
C ALA A 477 -36.05 13.77 7.78
N ARG A 478 -35.43 14.63 6.96
CA ARG A 478 -36.01 15.91 6.60
C ARG A 478 -37.02 15.67 5.48
N GLU A 479 -38.14 16.39 5.55
CA GLU A 479 -39.07 16.57 4.42
C GLU A 479 -38.80 17.91 3.70
N ASP A 480 -37.62 18.51 3.89
CA ASP A 480 -37.31 19.77 3.22
C ASP A 480 -36.90 19.53 1.76
N ASN A 481 -36.94 20.59 0.94
CA ASN A 481 -36.71 20.49 -0.50
C ASN A 481 -35.28 20.05 -0.91
N TYR A 482 -34.42 19.70 0.05
CA TYR A 482 -33.05 19.24 -0.18
C TYR A 482 -32.81 17.85 0.40
N SER A 483 -33.84 17.07 0.73
CA SER A 483 -33.69 15.66 1.10
C SER A 483 -33.58 14.76 -0.14
N GLY A 484 -32.72 13.75 -0.10
CA GLY A 484 -32.57 12.73 -1.14
C GLY A 484 -31.51 13.06 -2.18
N ASP A 485 -31.40 12.21 -3.20
CA ASP A 485 -30.40 12.35 -4.27
C ASP A 485 -30.48 13.71 -4.98
N TRP A 486 -29.33 14.34 -5.16
CA TRP A 486 -29.20 15.60 -5.89
C TRP A 486 -28.82 15.33 -7.34
N TYR A 487 -29.83 15.10 -8.18
CA TYR A 487 -29.67 14.65 -9.57
C TYR A 487 -28.96 13.28 -9.64
N ALA A 488 -27.80 13.20 -10.30
CA ALA A 488 -26.98 11.98 -10.32
C ALA A 488 -26.10 11.84 -9.08
N PHE A 489 -26.04 12.85 -8.20
CA PHE A 489 -25.28 12.77 -6.96
C PHE A 489 -26.09 12.03 -5.91
N LYS A 490 -25.47 11.04 -5.29
CA LYS A 490 -26.03 10.26 -4.19
C LYS A 490 -25.81 10.98 -2.86
N GLU A 491 -26.87 11.14 -2.08
CA GLU A 491 -26.73 11.72 -0.74
C GLU A 491 -25.98 10.75 0.16
N ILE A 492 -24.90 11.22 0.80
CA ILE A 492 -24.04 10.40 1.67
C ILE A 492 -23.93 10.95 3.10
N ASP A 493 -24.17 12.25 3.30
CA ASP A 493 -24.34 12.85 4.62
C ASP A 493 -25.28 14.05 4.48
N ARG A 494 -25.77 14.59 5.59
CA ARG A 494 -26.72 15.70 5.61
C ARG A 494 -26.15 16.92 4.87
N GLY A 495 -26.70 17.22 3.70
CA GLY A 495 -26.21 18.32 2.86
C GLY A 495 -24.92 18.01 2.09
N LEU A 496 -24.56 16.73 1.98
CA LEU A 496 -23.39 16.23 1.25
C LEU A 496 -23.82 15.15 0.26
N TRP A 497 -23.49 15.36 -1.01
CA TRP A 497 -23.76 14.40 -2.07
C TRP A 497 -22.49 14.09 -2.86
N ILE A 498 -22.40 12.87 -3.36
CA ILE A 498 -21.27 12.40 -4.17
C ILE A 498 -21.72 11.94 -5.56
N LEU A 499 -20.99 12.36 -6.58
CA LEU A 499 -21.07 11.80 -7.93
C LEU A 499 -19.71 11.20 -8.27
N ARG A 500 -19.67 9.89 -8.44
CA ARG A 500 -18.42 9.16 -8.68
C ARG A 500 -18.22 8.86 -10.15
N GLY A 501 -16.98 9.01 -10.61
CA GLY A 501 -16.50 8.35 -11.82
C GLY A 501 -16.38 6.84 -11.61
N THR A 502 -15.92 6.16 -12.64
CA THR A 502 -15.68 4.70 -12.60
C THR A 502 -14.18 4.36 -12.70
N THR A 503 -13.34 5.37 -12.58
CA THR A 503 -11.88 5.39 -12.73
C THR A 503 -11.34 6.62 -12.00
N ASP A 504 -10.02 6.72 -11.85
CA ASP A 504 -9.30 7.79 -11.16
C ASP A 504 -8.02 8.19 -11.91
N ASN A 505 -7.28 9.19 -11.42
CA ASN A 505 -6.10 9.73 -12.10
C ASN A 505 -4.90 8.76 -12.24
N SER A 506 -4.92 7.61 -11.57
CA SER A 506 -3.88 6.57 -11.62
C SER A 506 -4.20 5.42 -12.58
N ASP A 507 -5.38 5.42 -13.19
CA ASP A 507 -5.87 4.34 -14.03
C ASP A 507 -4.94 4.02 -15.23
N GLU A 508 -4.89 2.73 -15.56
CA GLU A 508 -4.03 2.20 -16.62
C GLU A 508 -4.36 2.74 -18.02
N MET A 509 -5.58 3.25 -18.22
CA MET A 509 -5.97 3.92 -19.46
C MET A 509 -5.11 5.14 -19.78
N PHE A 510 -4.47 5.75 -18.78
CA PHE A 510 -3.57 6.89 -18.96
C PHE A 510 -2.13 6.43 -19.20
N PRO A 511 -1.28 7.23 -19.90
CA PRO A 511 0.11 6.88 -20.11
C PRO A 511 0.85 6.66 -18.77
N PRO A 512 1.76 5.68 -18.65
CA PRO A 512 2.47 5.41 -17.39
C PRO A 512 3.17 6.63 -16.79
N LYS A 513 3.74 7.51 -17.64
CA LYS A 513 4.43 8.75 -17.22
C LYS A 513 3.49 9.84 -16.67
N ASN A 514 2.19 9.64 -16.83
CA ASN A 514 1.14 10.61 -16.57
C ASN A 514 0.40 10.29 -15.27
N ARG A 515 0.11 8.99 -15.05
CA ARG A 515 -0.64 8.45 -13.90
C ARG A 515 -0.26 9.12 -12.57
N GLY A 516 -1.27 9.64 -11.87
CA GLY A 516 -1.14 10.32 -10.58
C GLY A 516 -0.61 11.76 -10.62
N ARG A 517 -0.07 12.25 -11.75
CA ARG A 517 0.58 13.59 -11.84
C ARG A 517 -0.28 14.67 -12.51
N GLN A 518 -1.40 14.26 -13.09
CA GLN A 518 -2.33 15.10 -13.86
C GLN A 518 -3.42 15.81 -13.06
N SER A 519 -3.45 15.69 -11.73
CA SER A 519 -4.53 16.22 -10.89
C SER A 519 -4.80 17.71 -11.13
N LEU A 520 -3.76 18.51 -11.28
CA LEU A 520 -3.90 19.95 -11.56
C LEU A 520 -4.59 20.22 -12.92
N ALA A 521 -4.17 19.54 -13.97
CA ALA A 521 -4.77 19.69 -15.30
C ALA A 521 -6.22 19.15 -15.33
N MET A 522 -6.51 18.10 -14.56
CA MET A 522 -7.87 17.60 -14.35
C MET A 522 -8.74 18.61 -13.59
N CYS A 523 -8.18 19.38 -12.66
CA CYS A 523 -8.89 20.50 -12.01
C CYS A 523 -9.26 21.59 -13.02
N TYR A 524 -8.35 21.96 -13.94
CA TYR A 524 -8.66 22.89 -15.04
C TYR A 524 -9.82 22.39 -15.91
N ALA A 525 -9.79 21.11 -16.29
CA ALA A 525 -10.87 20.49 -17.04
C ALA A 525 -12.19 20.50 -16.24
N ALA A 526 -12.17 20.18 -14.95
CA ALA A 526 -13.36 20.20 -14.09
C ALA A 526 -14.00 21.59 -14.03
N LEU A 527 -13.21 22.65 -13.83
CA LEU A 527 -13.72 24.02 -13.80
C LEU A 527 -14.29 24.44 -15.15
N ALA A 528 -13.66 24.04 -16.26
CA ALA A 528 -14.19 24.26 -17.61
C ALA A 528 -15.53 23.55 -17.82
N TYR A 529 -15.66 22.29 -17.38
CA TYR A 529 -16.93 21.55 -17.41
C TYR A 529 -18.00 22.22 -16.55
N ALA A 530 -17.67 22.64 -15.33
CA ALA A 530 -18.58 23.31 -14.42
C ALA A 530 -19.06 24.67 -14.96
N LYS A 531 -18.22 25.36 -15.73
CA LYS A 531 -18.58 26.58 -16.46
C LYS A 531 -19.47 26.30 -17.67
N ARG A 532 -19.18 25.22 -18.40
CA ARG A 532 -19.80 24.89 -19.69
C ARG A 532 -21.15 24.17 -19.58
N TYR A 533 -21.29 23.31 -18.59
CA TYR A 533 -22.44 22.43 -18.43
C TYR A 533 -23.15 22.68 -17.10
N VAL A 534 -24.47 22.59 -17.13
CA VAL A 534 -25.29 22.64 -15.93
C VAL A 534 -25.09 21.36 -15.11
N ILE A 535 -24.95 21.49 -13.79
CA ILE A 535 -24.58 20.39 -12.89
C ILE A 535 -25.57 19.22 -12.92
N ASN A 536 -26.85 19.47 -13.18
CA ASN A 536 -27.89 18.44 -13.25
C ASN A 536 -27.72 17.47 -14.44
N LYS A 537 -26.84 17.80 -15.40
CA LYS A 537 -26.47 16.91 -16.50
C LYS A 537 -25.22 16.08 -16.20
N PHE A 538 -24.52 16.35 -15.10
CA PHE A 538 -23.35 15.57 -14.72
C PHE A 538 -23.80 14.15 -14.39
N LYS A 539 -23.06 13.18 -14.92
CA LYS A 539 -23.22 11.75 -14.64
C LYS A 539 -21.84 11.17 -14.37
N SER A 540 -21.78 9.90 -13.98
CA SER A 540 -20.51 9.20 -13.77
C SER A 540 -19.57 9.32 -15.00
N GLY A 541 -20.12 9.19 -16.21
CA GLY A 541 -19.36 9.43 -17.45
C GLY A 541 -18.78 10.84 -17.59
N THR A 542 -19.44 11.87 -17.05
CA THR A 542 -18.92 13.25 -17.06
C THR A 542 -17.66 13.38 -16.19
N VAL A 543 -17.61 12.69 -15.05
CA VAL A 543 -16.41 12.64 -14.20
C VAL A 543 -15.26 12.00 -14.97
N ASN A 544 -15.53 10.87 -15.64
CA ASN A 544 -14.53 10.19 -16.47
C ASN A 544 -14.06 11.06 -17.66
N ASP A 545 -14.95 11.84 -18.26
CA ASP A 545 -14.58 12.76 -19.34
C ASP A 545 -13.69 13.89 -18.83
N ILE A 546 -13.98 14.47 -17.66
CA ILE A 546 -13.10 15.44 -17.00
C ILE A 546 -11.69 14.86 -16.82
N LEU A 547 -11.58 13.61 -16.35
CA LEU A 547 -10.30 12.92 -16.20
C LEU A 547 -9.57 12.81 -17.54
N LYS A 548 -10.24 12.37 -18.61
CA LYS A 548 -9.66 12.26 -19.97
C LYS A 548 -9.20 13.59 -20.55
N TYR A 549 -10.00 14.66 -20.40
CA TYR A 549 -9.61 15.98 -20.89
C TYR A 549 -8.44 16.55 -20.07
N GLY A 550 -8.42 16.30 -18.76
CA GLY A 550 -7.31 16.68 -17.89
C GLY A 550 -5.99 15.98 -18.24
N ASP A 551 -6.00 14.66 -18.48
CA ASP A 551 -4.81 13.92 -18.92
C ASP A 551 -4.29 14.41 -20.29
N ARG A 552 -5.19 14.73 -21.23
CA ARG A 552 -4.79 15.35 -22.51
C ARG A 552 -4.12 16.70 -22.32
N LEU A 553 -4.67 17.53 -21.43
CA LEU A 553 -4.11 18.83 -21.11
C LEU A 553 -2.73 18.69 -20.45
N TYR A 554 -2.59 17.75 -19.50
CA TYR A 554 -1.30 17.43 -18.88
C TYR A 554 -0.27 16.92 -19.89
N THR A 555 -0.69 16.06 -20.81
CA THR A 555 0.16 15.56 -21.91
C THR A 555 0.64 16.70 -22.81
N ALA A 556 -0.23 17.65 -23.12
CA ALA A 556 0.13 18.84 -23.89
C ALA A 556 1.17 19.69 -23.13
N THR A 557 0.96 19.93 -21.83
CA THR A 557 1.92 20.62 -20.95
C THR A 557 3.28 19.95 -20.97
N ARG A 558 3.33 18.62 -20.77
CA ARG A 558 4.58 17.84 -20.83
C ARG A 558 5.28 17.97 -22.18
N LYS A 559 4.53 17.86 -23.27
CA LYS A 559 5.08 17.93 -24.63
C LYS A 559 5.68 19.31 -24.91
N ARG A 560 5.02 20.39 -24.49
CA ARG A 560 5.53 21.76 -24.63
C ARG A 560 6.85 21.92 -23.85
N ARG A 561 6.87 21.49 -22.60
CA ARG A 561 8.08 21.54 -21.76
C ARG A 561 9.26 20.75 -22.33
N TYR A 562 8.98 19.55 -22.84
CA TYR A 562 9.99 18.74 -23.54
C TYR A 562 10.58 19.48 -24.75
N GLN A 563 9.73 20.14 -25.54
CA GLN A 563 10.17 20.92 -26.70
C GLN A 563 11.01 22.13 -26.29
N GLU A 564 10.66 22.83 -25.21
CA GLU A 564 11.45 23.94 -24.65
C GLU A 564 12.85 23.48 -24.23
N LEU A 565 12.95 22.37 -23.48
CA LEU A 565 14.23 21.79 -23.04
C LEU A 565 15.08 21.36 -24.24
N ARG A 566 14.46 20.70 -25.22
CA ARG A 566 15.14 20.27 -26.44
C ARG A 566 15.60 21.43 -27.32
N ALA A 567 14.87 22.54 -27.34
CA ALA A 567 15.21 23.73 -28.11
C ALA A 567 16.33 24.56 -27.45
N ASN A 568 16.57 24.37 -26.15
CA ASN A 568 17.60 25.09 -25.42
C ASN A 568 19.00 24.53 -25.71
N LYS A 569 19.69 25.17 -26.66
CA LYS A 569 21.05 24.78 -27.09
C LYS A 569 22.13 25.02 -26.02
N GLU A 570 21.89 25.88 -25.03
CA GLU A 570 22.87 26.19 -23.98
C GLU A 570 23.00 25.04 -22.98
N LEU A 571 21.91 24.31 -22.72
CA LEU A 571 21.91 23.20 -21.77
C LEU A 571 22.53 21.92 -22.35
N GLY A 572 22.63 21.80 -23.68
CA GLY A 572 23.29 20.67 -24.35
C GLY A 572 22.71 19.28 -24.03
N LEU A 573 21.45 19.21 -23.57
CA LEU A 573 20.86 17.99 -23.02
C LEU A 573 20.60 16.95 -24.10
N SER A 574 20.96 15.70 -23.80
CA SER A 574 20.53 14.51 -24.53
C SER A 574 19.03 14.22 -24.31
N ALA A 575 18.45 13.39 -25.17
CA ALA A 575 17.04 12.99 -25.02
C ALA A 575 16.78 12.24 -23.71
N GLU A 576 17.77 11.50 -23.21
CA GLU A 576 17.69 10.75 -21.95
C GLU A 576 17.73 11.70 -20.74
N GLU A 577 18.60 12.70 -20.74
CA GLU A 577 18.64 13.72 -19.67
C GLU A 577 17.34 14.53 -19.60
N ILE A 578 16.76 14.88 -20.76
CA ILE A 578 15.46 15.56 -20.81
C ILE A 578 14.38 14.67 -20.20
N GLU A 579 14.34 13.38 -20.54
CA GLU A 579 13.38 12.44 -19.95
C GLU A 579 13.55 12.31 -18.43
N THR A 580 14.79 12.23 -17.94
CA THR A 580 15.09 12.23 -16.50
C THR A 580 14.55 13.49 -15.81
N ILE A 581 14.77 14.68 -16.38
CA ILE A 581 14.21 15.94 -15.88
C ILE A 581 12.68 15.90 -15.88
N MET A 582 12.08 15.49 -17.01
CA MET A 582 10.62 15.41 -17.15
C MET A 582 9.97 14.42 -16.17
N ASN A 583 10.70 13.38 -15.77
CA ASN A 583 10.23 12.41 -14.78
C ASN A 583 10.36 12.90 -13.34
N GLY A 584 11.24 13.86 -13.06
CA GLY A 584 11.34 14.53 -11.75
C GLY A 584 10.54 15.83 -11.62
N GLN A 585 10.08 16.41 -12.74
CA GLN A 585 9.41 17.71 -12.73
C GLN A 585 7.94 17.61 -12.29
N THR A 586 7.56 18.50 -11.37
CA THR A 586 6.16 18.82 -11.01
C THR A 586 5.74 20.08 -11.74
N PHE A 587 4.50 20.12 -12.25
CA PHE A 587 3.96 21.26 -12.98
C PHE A 587 3.07 22.12 -12.08
N GLY A 588 3.33 23.42 -12.07
CA GLY A 588 2.55 24.43 -11.36
C GLY A 588 1.37 24.96 -12.19
N VAL A 589 0.59 25.85 -11.59
CA VAL A 589 -0.57 26.50 -12.25
C VAL A 589 -0.17 27.36 -13.44
N GLU A 590 1.06 27.86 -13.45
CA GLU A 590 1.70 28.63 -14.52
C GLU A 590 2.07 27.77 -15.74
N ASP A 591 2.29 26.48 -15.54
CA ASP A 591 2.71 25.58 -16.61
C ASP A 591 1.52 25.10 -17.44
N VAL A 592 0.34 25.00 -16.86
CA VAL A 592 -0.84 24.46 -17.55
C VAL A 592 -1.32 25.42 -18.64
N GLU A 593 -1.65 24.87 -19.82
CA GLU A 593 -2.15 25.66 -20.94
C GLU A 593 -3.44 26.40 -20.57
N ARG A 594 -3.46 27.73 -20.75
CA ARG A 594 -4.60 28.59 -20.39
C ARG A 594 -5.72 28.54 -21.41
N VAL A 595 -5.43 28.10 -22.63
CA VAL A 595 -6.39 28.02 -23.74
C VAL A 595 -6.48 26.58 -24.22
N PHE A 596 -7.65 25.97 -24.08
CA PHE A 596 -7.88 24.59 -24.49
C PHE A 596 -9.34 24.36 -24.88
N CYS A 597 -9.63 23.28 -25.60
CA CYS A 597 -10.99 22.98 -26.05
C CYS A 597 -11.64 21.90 -25.19
N ILE A 598 -12.91 22.13 -24.85
CA ILE A 598 -13.82 21.09 -24.35
C ILE A 598 -14.93 20.90 -25.40
N GLY A 599 -14.93 19.75 -26.08
CA GLY A 599 -15.78 19.55 -27.25
C GLY A 599 -15.41 20.53 -28.37
N LEU A 600 -16.38 21.33 -28.84
CA LEU A 600 -16.17 22.35 -29.87
C LEU A 600 -15.88 23.74 -29.30
N ASP A 601 -15.93 23.90 -27.98
CA ASP A 601 -15.83 25.19 -27.32
C ASP A 601 -14.41 25.43 -26.82
N GLN A 602 -13.82 26.56 -27.21
CA GLN A 602 -12.54 27.03 -26.69
C GLN A 602 -12.75 27.68 -25.32
N MET A 603 -12.01 27.20 -24.34
CA MET A 603 -11.97 27.71 -22.97
C MET A 603 -10.74 28.59 -22.81
N THR A 604 -10.86 29.64 -22.01
CA THR A 604 -9.75 30.51 -21.63
C THR A 604 -9.78 30.67 -20.12
N VAL A 605 -8.65 30.38 -19.48
CA VAL A 605 -8.48 30.43 -18.02
C VAL A 605 -7.67 31.66 -17.66
N GLU A 606 -8.26 32.51 -16.82
CA GLU A 606 -7.59 33.63 -16.15
C GLU A 606 -7.21 33.18 -14.73
N LEU A 607 -5.91 33.24 -14.42
CA LEU A 607 -5.36 32.74 -13.17
C LEU A 607 -5.07 33.89 -12.21
N HIS A 608 -5.68 33.85 -11.03
CA HIS A 608 -5.34 34.70 -9.89
C HIS A 608 -4.66 33.81 -8.84
N GLN A 609 -3.32 33.87 -8.76
CA GLN A 609 -2.56 33.08 -7.80
C GLN A 609 -2.74 33.62 -6.38
N ASP A 610 -2.64 32.72 -5.40
CA ASP A 610 -2.64 33.03 -3.97
C ASP A 610 -3.82 33.89 -3.50
N ALA A 611 -5.00 33.67 -4.10
CA ALA A 611 -6.22 34.40 -3.76
C ALA A 611 -6.52 34.35 -2.25
N VAL A 612 -6.28 33.20 -1.62
CA VAL A 612 -6.27 33.02 -0.17
C VAL A 612 -5.21 31.97 0.19
N THR A 613 -4.43 32.22 1.24
CA THR A 613 -3.47 31.26 1.80
C THR A 613 -3.76 31.03 3.29
N GLY A 614 -3.39 29.86 3.79
CA GLY A 614 -3.69 29.44 5.15
C GLY A 614 -2.93 28.17 5.56
N ASP A 615 -3.20 27.68 6.76
CA ASP A 615 -2.64 26.44 7.29
C ASP A 615 -3.79 25.52 7.71
N ILE A 616 -3.78 24.29 7.21
CA ILE A 616 -4.83 23.30 7.47
C ILE A 616 -4.95 22.91 8.95
N TYR A 617 -3.92 23.17 9.76
CA TYR A 617 -3.89 22.88 11.18
C TYR A 617 -4.12 24.12 12.06
N ALA A 618 -4.38 25.30 11.48
CA ALA A 618 -4.55 26.56 12.22
C ALA A 618 -5.95 26.70 12.88
N GLU A 619 -6.54 25.60 13.35
CA GLU A 619 -7.83 25.62 14.03
C GLU A 619 -7.76 26.54 15.27
N GLY A 620 -8.65 27.53 15.33
CA GLY A 620 -8.69 28.51 16.42
C GLY A 620 -7.64 29.64 16.35
N SER A 621 -6.73 29.63 15.38
CA SER A 621 -5.80 30.74 15.15
C SER A 621 -6.55 31.98 14.66
N LYS A 622 -6.26 33.16 15.20
CA LYS A 622 -6.85 34.42 14.68
C LYS A 622 -6.12 34.98 13.48
N ASP A 623 -4.83 34.67 13.35
CA ASP A 623 -3.93 35.31 12.38
C ASP A 623 -3.71 34.47 11.11
N VAL A 624 -3.85 33.14 11.22
CA VAL A 624 -3.70 32.22 10.10
C VAL A 624 -5.06 31.57 9.81
N ALA A 625 -5.52 31.67 8.57
CA ALA A 625 -6.78 31.05 8.15
C ALA A 625 -6.65 29.52 8.12
N ASP A 626 -7.61 28.84 8.74
CA ASP A 626 -7.87 27.42 8.49
C ASP A 626 -8.62 27.26 7.15
N VAL A 627 -8.80 26.00 6.70
CA VAL A 627 -9.48 25.69 5.43
C VAL A 627 -10.88 26.32 5.36
N ARG A 628 -11.63 26.30 6.46
CA ARG A 628 -13.00 26.82 6.49
C ARG A 628 -13.01 28.32 6.25
N ARG A 629 -12.25 29.07 7.05
CA ARG A 629 -12.15 30.54 6.91
C ARG A 629 -11.58 30.94 5.57
N ALA A 630 -10.61 30.17 5.05
CA ALA A 630 -10.04 30.41 3.73
C ALA A 630 -11.08 30.26 2.61
N LEU A 631 -11.91 29.20 2.66
CA LEU A 631 -12.99 28.99 1.68
C LEU A 631 -14.11 30.04 1.81
N GLU A 632 -14.47 30.42 3.03
CA GLU A 632 -15.45 31.49 3.28
C GLU A 632 -14.97 32.83 2.71
N GLU A 633 -13.70 33.17 2.87
CA GLU A 633 -13.10 34.37 2.27
C GLU A 633 -13.05 34.27 0.74
N PHE A 634 -12.54 33.15 0.22
CA PHE A 634 -12.41 32.93 -1.22
C PHE A 634 -13.74 33.12 -1.96
N PHE A 635 -14.81 32.51 -1.45
CA PHE A 635 -16.13 32.54 -2.08
C PHE A 635 -16.93 33.84 -1.88
N LYS A 636 -16.34 34.87 -1.24
CA LYS A 636 -16.88 36.24 -1.27
C LYS A 636 -16.73 36.84 -2.66
N ASP A 637 -15.53 36.72 -3.23
CA ASP A 637 -15.15 37.40 -4.48
C ASP A 637 -14.96 36.44 -5.66
N HIS A 638 -14.80 35.14 -5.40
CA HIS A 638 -14.51 34.15 -6.43
C HIS A 638 -15.60 33.08 -6.52
N ARG A 639 -15.80 32.54 -7.73
CA ARG A 639 -16.79 31.47 -7.99
C ARG A 639 -16.16 30.13 -8.33
N PHE A 640 -14.97 30.13 -8.93
CA PHE A 640 -14.24 28.96 -9.38
C PHE A 640 -12.82 29.07 -8.84
N GLY A 641 -12.28 27.99 -8.28
CA GLY A 641 -10.96 27.96 -7.68
C GLY A 641 -10.32 26.59 -7.75
N ILE A 642 -9.02 26.57 -7.52
CA ILE A 642 -8.26 25.35 -7.27
C ILE A 642 -7.70 25.49 -5.85
N ILE A 643 -7.98 24.50 -5.01
CA ILE A 643 -7.35 24.38 -3.70
C ILE A 643 -6.19 23.39 -3.84
N ALA A 644 -5.00 23.81 -3.44
CA ALA A 644 -3.80 23.00 -3.45
C ALA A 644 -3.19 22.98 -2.05
N CYS A 645 -2.95 21.79 -1.51
CA CYS A 645 -2.30 21.60 -0.22
C CYS A 645 -1.44 20.33 -0.28
N LYS A 646 -0.11 20.49 -0.26
CA LYS A 646 0.90 19.42 -0.37
C LYS A 646 0.56 18.34 -1.41
N ASN A 647 -0.26 17.37 -1.03
CA ASN A 647 -0.59 16.17 -1.81
C ASN A 647 -2.04 16.16 -2.34
N LEU A 648 -2.82 17.21 -2.07
CA LEU A 648 -4.19 17.36 -2.53
C LEU A 648 -4.30 18.55 -3.48
N THR A 649 -4.85 18.31 -4.67
CA THR A 649 -5.23 19.38 -5.61
C THR A 649 -6.65 19.10 -6.06
N CYS A 650 -7.58 20.00 -5.71
CA CYS A 650 -9.00 19.86 -6.03
C CYS A 650 -9.52 21.12 -6.73
N ALA A 651 -10.44 20.94 -7.67
CA ALA A 651 -11.22 22.04 -8.22
C ALA A 651 -12.43 22.29 -7.32
N ILE A 652 -12.68 23.55 -6.97
CA ILE A 652 -13.82 23.97 -6.15
C ILE A 652 -14.63 25.04 -6.90
N TRP A 653 -15.95 24.98 -6.78
CA TRP A 653 -16.79 26.05 -7.33
C TRP A 653 -18.11 26.22 -6.59
N LYS A 654 -18.67 27.42 -6.69
CA LYS A 654 -19.93 27.80 -6.07
C LYS A 654 -21.05 27.90 -7.12
N GLY A 655 -22.12 27.15 -6.89
CA GLY A 655 -23.40 27.29 -7.56
C GLY A 655 -24.25 28.41 -6.95
N VAL A 656 -25.57 28.38 -7.15
CA VAL A 656 -26.46 29.40 -6.55
C VAL A 656 -26.61 29.18 -5.04
N LYS A 657 -26.75 27.93 -4.61
CA LYS A 657 -26.95 27.55 -3.19
C LYS A 657 -26.07 26.39 -2.71
N ILE A 658 -25.33 25.77 -3.63
CA ILE A 658 -24.56 24.55 -3.41
C ILE A 658 -23.11 24.82 -3.75
N TYR A 659 -22.20 24.25 -2.99
CA TYR A 659 -20.76 24.26 -3.24
C TYR A 659 -20.35 22.89 -3.77
N TYR A 660 -19.36 22.88 -4.66
CA TYR A 660 -18.90 21.68 -5.34
C TYR A 660 -17.39 21.55 -5.21
N MET A 661 -16.94 20.31 -5.16
CA MET A 661 -15.54 19.93 -5.21
C MET A 661 -15.38 18.79 -6.22
N PHE A 662 -14.29 18.82 -6.97
CA PHE A 662 -13.82 17.72 -7.79
C PHE A 662 -12.42 17.31 -7.31
N ASP A 663 -12.27 16.04 -6.96
CA ASP A 663 -11.02 15.37 -6.63
C ASP A 663 -10.81 14.24 -7.65
N SER A 664 -9.65 14.21 -8.29
CA SER A 664 -9.31 13.19 -9.28
C SER A 664 -8.67 11.94 -8.70
N ASN A 665 -8.25 11.99 -7.43
CA ASN A 665 -7.59 10.87 -6.76
C ASN A 665 -8.60 9.79 -6.38
N SER A 666 -8.12 8.57 -6.18
CA SER A 666 -8.93 7.51 -5.59
C SER A 666 -9.32 7.86 -4.14
N ARG A 667 -10.59 7.61 -3.81
CA ARG A 667 -11.23 7.98 -2.54
C ARG A 667 -12.20 6.89 -2.08
N GLY A 668 -12.45 6.82 -0.77
CA GLY A 668 -13.36 5.85 -0.17
C GLY A 668 -14.81 6.08 -0.55
N PRO A 669 -15.77 5.22 -0.13
CA PRO A 669 -17.20 5.30 -0.48
C PRO A 669 -17.84 6.67 -0.22
N CYS A 670 -17.36 7.42 0.76
CA CYS A 670 -17.89 8.73 1.17
C CYS A 670 -17.15 9.94 0.57
N GLY A 671 -16.29 9.74 -0.43
CA GLY A 671 -15.39 10.77 -0.95
C GLY A 671 -14.17 10.91 -0.06
#